data_AF-J5X9I5-F1
#
_entry.id   AF-J5X9I5-F1
#
_cell.length_a   1.000
_cell.length_b   1.000
_cell.length_c   1.000
_cell.angle_alpha   90.00
_cell.angle_beta   90.00
_cell.angle_gamma   90.00
#
_symmetry.space_group_name_H-M   'P 1'
#
loop_
_entity.id
_entity.type
_entity.pdbx_description
1 polymer ?
#
loop_
_entity_poly.entity_id
_entity_poly.type
_entity_poly.pdbx_seq_one_letter_code
_entity_poly.pdbx_strand_id
1 'polypeptide(L)'
;MRLLYNLAAILAVVLIIPVFLVRAVRERGFVERVRQSLGFFPEHALDKVAKKNCIWVHAASVGEIVAASPLIREFHKEFPKSPILVSVVTTAGYEMANRIIKDADSIIYFPLDLPWRAGSILRRIHPRVFMPVETELWPNFLRMAKKLKIPVMMVNGRISDKSVKRYKHLHSVLDDMIGTVRKFAMQSPIDAEYIMRLGAPPELVTVTGNTKFDQTYTDVSLAEKEKLLREMGLRKNGGIFLAGSTHRGEETPVLEAFAALREKFPEAKLIIAPRELLRTTEVATLCRHKGFSVARRTELLKEPSEDHDIVILDTIGELGKVYSIGDVIYVGGSLIAHGGHNILEPAAHGKAIIVGHNMFNFKDTHVLFTKRNACITVHDGEELSAAVCRLFEDEGERRRMERETLAIIGENKGASRKTAVILRSFLEDFEQGESAGKVRTTERVENFRTYVTDLMRRRHADGFCLRIIMGTLYSFSLIYRQLVNLKLWGYKAGLFKRKHLSCYVISLGNITVGGTGKTPTAQYLATAIRDMGYCVVILNRGYRAKWRGDVGIVSDGQKLYMDAIEAGDEAFMLAKHLPEVPVLIGAERSLTGQYAIEHFGAEVAILDDGYQHWQLARDMDILLVDAVNVFGNGYMLPRGTLREPVSHIERADVCLLTKVDQAVGVSREHIKNTIRKYNEKALIMESIHQPRRFVNLKDWHRDIAGEGVDIKTLAGKRVMAVSAIGNPMSFEQTLFDIGAKIVESLRFPDHHEYTTKELQDVLDQAISLGAEAIVITEKDAVKIPLTIIEAKVPIPVFVICVEVTFQEGAKEFQNMLAAHLQERIAALRKGGEET
;
A
#
# COMPACT_ATOMS: atom_id res chain seq x y z
N MET A 1 20.08 10.46 16.52
CA MET A 1 20.29 9.60 15.34
C MET A 1 20.91 10.32 14.15
N ARG A 2 20.33 11.43 13.63
CA ARG A 2 20.90 12.14 12.48
C ARG A 2 22.31 12.71 12.67
N LEU A 3 22.58 13.35 13.82
CA LEU A 3 23.92 13.83 14.16
C LEU A 3 24.92 12.66 14.21
N LEU A 4 24.52 11.54 14.82
CA LEU A 4 25.31 10.32 14.90
C LEU A 4 25.57 9.71 13.52
N TYR A 5 24.57 9.66 12.64
CA TYR A 5 24.74 9.22 11.25
C TYR A 5 25.74 10.10 10.51
N ASN A 6 25.63 11.43 10.62
CA ASN A 6 26.56 12.36 9.96
C ASN A 6 27.98 12.23 10.51
N LEU A 7 28.15 12.13 11.83
CA LEU A 7 29.45 11.90 12.46
C LEU A 7 30.06 10.57 12.01
N ALA A 8 29.25 9.50 11.98
CA ALA A 8 29.67 8.19 11.51
C ALA A 8 30.02 8.19 10.02
N ALA A 9 29.24 8.87 9.17
CA ALA A 9 29.50 9.00 7.74
C ALA A 9 30.80 9.77 7.47
N ILE A 10 31.03 10.89 8.18
CA ILE A 10 32.28 11.65 8.08
C ILE A 10 33.46 10.80 8.56
N LEU A 11 33.33 10.13 9.70
CA LEU A 11 34.37 9.26 10.25
C LEU A 11 34.68 8.09 9.29
N ALA A 12 33.65 7.45 8.72
CA ALA A 12 33.82 6.37 7.75
C ALA A 12 34.56 6.85 6.49
N VAL A 13 34.23 8.03 5.96
CA VAL A 13 34.97 8.63 4.84
C VAL A 13 36.43 8.84 5.22
N VAL A 14 36.72 9.44 6.38
CA VAL A 14 38.09 9.69 6.86
C VAL A 14 38.88 8.38 7.01
N LEU A 15 38.29 7.36 7.62
CA LEU A 15 38.92 6.05 7.83
C LEU A 15 39.18 5.29 6.53
N ILE A 16 38.39 5.54 5.48
CA ILE A 16 38.51 4.89 4.17
C ILE A 16 39.50 5.60 3.24
N ILE A 17 39.97 6.83 3.57
CA ILE A 17 40.94 7.58 2.75
C ILE A 17 42.19 6.75 2.39
N PRO A 18 42.85 6.00 3.30
CA PRO A 18 44.01 5.19 2.95
C PRO A 18 43.69 4.11 1.90
N VAL A 19 42.50 3.49 2.01
CA VAL A 19 42.02 2.51 1.03
C VAL A 19 41.76 3.17 -0.32
N PHE A 20 41.18 4.38 -0.32
CA PHE A 20 40.97 5.17 -1.54
C PHE A 20 42.28 5.55 -2.21
N LEU A 21 43.34 5.88 -1.45
CA LEU A 21 44.66 6.17 -2.01
C LEU A 21 45.27 4.93 -2.69
N VAL A 22 45.20 3.75 -2.06
CA VAL A 22 45.69 2.50 -2.66
C VAL A 22 44.90 2.15 -3.93
N ARG A 23 43.57 2.27 -3.89
CA ARG A 23 42.71 1.99 -5.04
C ARG A 23 42.88 3.01 -6.16
N ALA A 24 43.15 4.28 -5.84
CA ALA A 24 43.43 5.32 -6.84
C ALA A 24 44.65 4.98 -7.71
N VAL A 25 45.65 4.28 -7.16
CA VAL A 25 46.85 3.83 -7.89
C VAL A 25 46.61 2.51 -8.63
N ARG A 26 45.79 1.60 -8.07
CA ARG A 26 45.59 0.25 -8.61
C ARG A 26 44.42 0.10 -9.60
N GLU A 27 43.40 0.95 -9.51
CA GLU A 27 42.14 0.79 -10.26
C GLU A 27 41.93 1.93 -11.26
N ARG A 28 41.81 1.57 -12.54
CA ARG A 28 41.51 2.51 -13.61
C ARG A 28 40.14 3.17 -13.37
N GLY A 29 40.06 4.49 -13.50
CA GLY A 29 38.82 5.26 -13.35
C GLY A 29 38.40 5.56 -11.90
N PHE A 30 39.12 5.03 -10.89
CA PHE A 30 38.78 5.24 -9.47
C PHE A 30 38.92 6.71 -9.03
N VAL A 31 39.94 7.41 -9.53
CA VAL A 31 40.16 8.84 -9.24
C VAL A 31 39.00 9.69 -9.73
N GLU A 32 38.52 9.43 -10.95
CA GLU A 32 37.38 10.15 -11.53
C GLU A 32 36.10 9.91 -10.73
N ARG A 33 35.88 8.65 -10.30
CA ARG A 33 34.78 8.30 -9.39
C ARG A 33 34.83 9.14 -8.11
N VAL A 34 35.98 9.20 -7.42
CA VAL A 34 36.11 9.96 -6.17
C VAL A 34 35.88 11.45 -6.41
N ARG A 35 36.45 12.00 -7.48
CA ARG A 35 36.31 13.41 -7.88
C ARG A 35 34.84 13.78 -8.10
N GLN A 36 34.11 13.01 -8.90
CA GLN A 36 32.67 13.22 -9.13
C GLN A 36 31.85 12.99 -7.86
N SER A 37 32.17 11.98 -7.06
CA SER A 37 31.47 11.70 -5.79
C SER A 37 31.60 12.84 -4.77
N LEU A 38 32.69 13.62 -4.83
CA LEU A 38 32.91 14.84 -4.06
C LEU A 38 32.23 16.08 -4.66
N GLY A 39 31.58 15.93 -5.81
CA GLY A 39 30.83 16.98 -6.51
C GLY A 39 31.61 17.75 -7.56
N PHE A 40 32.81 17.28 -7.95
CA PHE A 40 33.61 17.87 -9.01
C PHE A 40 33.36 17.14 -10.32
N PHE A 41 32.38 17.60 -11.10
CA PHE A 41 32.06 17.02 -12.41
C PHE A 41 32.83 17.72 -13.52
N PRO A 42 33.20 17.01 -14.62
CA PRO A 42 33.56 17.65 -15.88
C PRO A 42 32.45 18.59 -16.35
N GLU A 43 32.77 19.72 -17.00
CA GLU A 43 31.76 20.71 -17.44
C GLU A 43 30.68 20.06 -18.31
N HIS A 44 31.09 19.34 -19.36
CA HIS A 44 30.20 18.62 -20.28
C HIS A 44 29.33 17.55 -19.62
N ALA A 45 29.66 17.05 -18.43
CA ALA A 45 28.93 15.98 -17.78
C ALA A 45 27.54 16.44 -17.30
N LEU A 46 27.34 17.71 -16.98
CA LEU A 46 26.06 18.21 -16.46
C LEU A 46 25.32 19.15 -17.42
N ASP A 47 25.96 19.62 -18.49
CA ASP A 47 25.39 20.64 -19.39
C ASP A 47 24.04 20.26 -20.01
N LYS A 48 23.83 18.97 -20.28
CA LYS A 48 22.57 18.47 -20.87
C LYS A 48 21.43 18.33 -19.87
N VAL A 49 21.72 18.26 -18.57
CA VAL A 49 20.74 17.88 -17.53
C VAL A 49 20.52 18.95 -16.46
N ALA A 50 21.51 19.81 -16.21
CA ALA A 50 21.45 20.81 -15.15
C ALA A 50 20.34 21.85 -15.39
N LYS A 51 19.40 21.94 -14.44
CA LYS A 51 18.22 22.82 -14.48
C LYS A 51 17.37 22.66 -15.74
N LYS A 52 17.39 21.49 -16.36
CA LYS A 52 16.64 21.16 -17.59
C LYS A 52 15.50 20.18 -17.31
N ASN A 53 14.97 20.16 -16.09
CA ASN A 53 13.88 19.26 -15.67
C ASN A 53 14.15 17.80 -16.03
N CYS A 54 15.38 17.34 -15.79
CA CYS A 54 15.79 15.98 -16.14
C CYS A 54 15.10 14.95 -15.23
N ILE A 55 14.87 13.74 -15.77
CA ILE A 55 14.52 12.56 -14.99
C ILE A 55 15.82 11.95 -14.49
N TRP A 56 16.02 11.91 -13.17
CA TRP A 56 17.24 11.38 -12.58
C TRP A 56 17.01 9.98 -12.02
N VAL A 57 17.57 8.97 -12.71
CA VAL A 57 17.55 7.55 -12.27
C VAL A 57 18.87 7.19 -11.59
N HIS A 58 18.81 6.61 -10.40
CA HIS A 58 19.98 6.15 -9.66
C HIS A 58 20.01 4.63 -9.51
N ALA A 59 21.07 4.01 -10.02
CA ALA A 59 21.34 2.57 -9.89
C ALA A 59 22.82 2.39 -9.48
N ALA A 60 23.07 1.87 -8.29
CA ALA A 60 24.39 1.84 -7.65
C ALA A 60 25.33 0.78 -8.24
N SER A 61 24.78 -0.37 -8.66
CA SER A 61 25.52 -1.56 -9.07
C SER A 61 25.26 -1.97 -10.52
N VAL A 62 26.05 -2.92 -11.04
CA VAL A 62 25.84 -3.52 -12.38
C VAL A 62 24.44 -4.14 -12.50
N GLY A 63 23.98 -4.85 -11.47
CA GLY A 63 22.67 -5.52 -11.48
C GLY A 63 21.51 -4.53 -11.53
N GLU A 64 21.63 -3.40 -10.85
CA GLU A 64 20.63 -2.32 -10.90
C GLU A 64 20.67 -1.56 -12.22
N ILE A 65 21.85 -1.38 -12.84
CA ILE A 65 21.97 -0.76 -14.16
C ILE A 65 21.28 -1.60 -15.23
N VAL A 66 21.42 -2.93 -15.16
CA VAL A 66 20.68 -3.84 -16.03
C VAL A 66 19.17 -3.70 -15.83
N ALA A 67 18.71 -3.56 -14.58
CA ALA A 67 17.30 -3.34 -14.28
C ALA A 67 16.78 -1.95 -14.71
N ALA A 68 17.63 -0.93 -14.66
CA ALA A 68 17.29 0.45 -15.01
C ALA A 68 17.25 0.69 -16.53
N SER A 69 18.03 -0.06 -17.31
CA SER A 69 18.10 0.09 -18.77
C SER A 69 16.73 0.08 -19.48
N PRO A 70 15.83 -0.89 -19.27
CA PRO A 70 14.51 -0.87 -19.92
C PRO A 70 13.59 0.24 -19.39
N LEU A 71 13.73 0.66 -18.12
CA LEU A 71 13.03 1.82 -17.57
C LEU A 71 13.44 3.11 -18.30
N ILE A 72 14.74 3.33 -18.47
CA ILE A 72 15.29 4.52 -19.13
C ILE A 72 14.81 4.62 -20.57
N ARG A 73 14.76 3.49 -21.29
CA ARG A 73 14.21 3.47 -22.65
C ARG A 73 12.73 3.86 -22.69
N GLU A 74 11.90 3.33 -21.80
CA GLU A 74 10.48 3.71 -21.72
C GLU A 74 10.31 5.16 -21.26
N PHE A 75 11.14 5.67 -20.35
CA PHE A 75 11.12 7.08 -19.97
C PHE A 75 11.52 8.00 -21.12
N HIS A 76 12.51 7.62 -21.94
CA HIS A 76 12.91 8.38 -23.11
C HIS A 76 11.76 8.49 -24.13
N LYS A 77 11.02 7.39 -24.34
CA LYS A 77 9.82 7.37 -25.20
C LYS A 77 8.67 8.20 -24.62
N GLU A 78 8.40 8.06 -23.32
CA GLU A 78 7.27 8.75 -22.69
C GLU A 78 7.51 10.24 -22.41
N PHE A 79 8.78 10.64 -22.28
CA PHE A 79 9.20 12.02 -21.95
C PHE A 79 10.30 12.52 -22.91
N PRO A 80 10.01 12.66 -24.22
CA PRO A 80 11.02 13.01 -25.23
C PRO A 80 11.64 14.42 -25.04
N LYS A 81 11.04 15.26 -24.20
CA LYS A 81 11.51 16.63 -23.88
C LYS A 81 12.28 16.72 -22.56
N SER A 82 12.30 15.66 -21.75
CA SER A 82 12.99 15.65 -20.45
C SER A 82 14.30 14.88 -20.59
N PRO A 83 15.46 15.53 -20.41
CA PRO A 83 16.73 14.82 -20.43
C PRO A 83 16.79 13.74 -19.36
N ILE A 84 17.52 12.64 -19.60
CA ILE A 84 17.68 11.56 -18.63
C ILE A 84 19.10 11.58 -18.06
N LEU A 85 19.18 11.67 -16.73
CA LEU A 85 20.41 11.55 -15.96
C LEU A 85 20.46 10.19 -15.28
N VAL A 86 21.55 9.45 -15.47
CA VAL A 86 21.83 8.20 -14.76
C VAL A 86 22.99 8.41 -13.81
N SER A 87 22.86 7.94 -12.56
CA SER A 87 23.98 7.97 -11.61
C SER A 87 24.30 6.59 -11.03
N VAL A 88 25.60 6.31 -10.88
CA VAL A 88 26.14 5.00 -10.48
C VAL A 88 27.16 5.13 -9.34
N VAL A 89 27.31 4.11 -8.49
CA VAL A 89 28.34 4.12 -7.43
C VAL A 89 29.60 3.39 -7.86
N THR A 90 29.45 2.22 -8.50
CA THR A 90 30.57 1.33 -8.83
C THR A 90 31.17 1.62 -10.21
N THR A 91 32.50 1.44 -10.37
CA THR A 91 33.19 1.61 -11.66
C THR A 91 32.65 0.65 -12.72
N ALA A 92 32.46 -0.63 -12.36
CA ALA A 92 31.87 -1.63 -13.26
C ALA A 92 30.44 -1.27 -13.68
N GLY A 93 29.64 -0.72 -12.76
CA GLY A 93 28.30 -0.22 -13.08
C GLY A 93 28.36 0.96 -14.05
N TYR A 94 29.30 1.89 -13.87
CA TYR A 94 29.49 3.04 -14.75
C TYR A 94 29.89 2.63 -16.17
N GLU A 95 30.81 1.67 -16.30
CA GLU A 95 31.18 1.09 -17.61
C GLU A 95 29.99 0.38 -18.26
N MET A 96 29.23 -0.40 -17.49
CA MET A 96 28.03 -1.08 -17.96
C MET A 96 26.96 -0.09 -18.43
N ALA A 97 26.76 1.01 -17.69
CA ALA A 97 25.80 2.06 -18.02
C ALA A 97 26.15 2.69 -19.38
N ASN A 98 27.40 3.09 -19.58
CA ASN A 98 27.88 3.64 -20.85
C ASN A 98 27.75 2.64 -22.02
N ARG A 99 27.83 1.34 -21.72
CA ARG A 99 27.69 0.28 -22.74
C ARG A 99 26.24 0.07 -23.16
N ILE A 100 25.29 -0.05 -22.23
CA ILE A 100 23.92 -0.53 -22.52
C ILE A 100 22.86 0.58 -22.53
N ILE A 101 23.09 1.70 -21.84
CA ILE A 101 22.12 2.79 -21.72
C ILE A 101 22.49 3.87 -22.73
N LYS A 102 21.98 3.74 -23.97
CA LYS A 102 22.22 4.72 -25.04
C LYS A 102 21.27 5.90 -25.01
N ASP A 103 20.12 5.73 -24.36
CA ASP A 103 19.05 6.74 -24.28
C ASP A 103 19.24 7.76 -23.13
N ALA A 104 20.34 7.69 -22.37
CA ALA A 104 20.66 8.65 -21.32
C ALA A 104 21.49 9.83 -21.86
N ASP A 105 21.09 11.05 -21.53
CA ASP A 105 21.81 12.27 -21.91
C ASP A 105 23.11 12.47 -21.14
N SER A 106 23.15 11.97 -19.90
CA SER A 106 24.33 12.00 -19.05
C SER A 106 24.39 10.82 -18.08
N ILE A 107 25.62 10.35 -17.82
CA ILE A 107 25.93 9.31 -16.85
C ILE A 107 27.01 9.86 -15.92
N ILE A 108 26.76 9.84 -14.62
CA ILE A 108 27.67 10.37 -13.58
C ILE A 108 27.90 9.35 -12.46
N TYR A 109 28.92 9.58 -11.63
CA TYR A 109 29.00 8.93 -10.33
C TYR A 109 28.07 9.63 -9.31
N PHE A 110 27.35 8.83 -8.52
CA PHE A 110 26.47 9.33 -7.47
C PHE A 110 27.28 10.02 -6.36
N PRO A 111 26.82 11.16 -5.82
CA PRO A 111 27.56 11.86 -4.80
C PRO A 111 27.60 11.14 -3.46
N LEU A 112 28.63 11.44 -2.66
CA LEU A 112 28.65 11.00 -1.26
C LEU A 112 27.49 11.64 -0.49
N ASP A 113 26.81 10.84 0.33
CA ASP A 113 25.66 11.25 1.13
C ASP A 113 26.04 12.11 2.36
N LEU A 114 26.80 13.17 2.09
CA LEU A 114 27.21 14.16 3.08
C LEU A 114 26.24 15.36 3.06
N PRO A 115 25.92 15.96 4.22
CA PRO A 115 24.87 16.98 4.33
C PRO A 115 24.99 18.17 3.37
N TRP A 116 26.22 18.63 3.10
CA TRP A 116 26.48 19.76 2.19
C TRP A 116 26.66 19.34 0.73
N ARG A 117 27.18 18.13 0.46
CA ARG A 117 27.47 17.67 -0.90
C ARG A 117 26.20 17.28 -1.65
N ALA A 118 25.34 16.47 -1.04
CA ALA A 118 24.03 16.12 -1.60
C ALA A 118 23.20 17.40 -1.88
N GLY A 119 23.24 18.35 -0.95
CA GLY A 119 22.69 19.71 -1.07
C GLY A 119 23.16 20.51 -2.27
N SER A 120 24.46 20.54 -2.51
CA SER A 120 25.06 21.30 -3.60
C SER A 120 24.65 20.74 -4.96
N ILE A 121 24.67 19.42 -5.09
CA ILE A 121 24.49 18.74 -6.37
C ILE A 121 23.01 18.72 -6.77
N LEU A 122 22.10 18.45 -5.83
CA LEU A 122 20.66 18.56 -6.09
C LEU A 122 20.25 19.99 -6.49
N ARG A 123 20.88 21.04 -5.95
CA ARG A 123 20.63 22.42 -6.38
C ARG A 123 21.20 22.74 -7.76
N ARG A 124 22.34 22.14 -8.12
CA ARG A 124 22.97 22.31 -9.43
C ARG A 124 22.17 21.62 -10.54
N ILE A 125 21.70 20.40 -10.28
CA ILE A 125 20.98 19.58 -11.26
C ILE A 125 19.50 19.94 -11.27
N HIS A 126 18.88 20.09 -10.09
CA HIS A 126 17.45 20.38 -9.89
C HIS A 126 16.55 19.53 -10.81
N PRO A 127 16.58 18.18 -10.63
CA PRO A 127 15.81 17.27 -11.48
C PRO A 127 14.31 17.45 -11.30
N ARG A 128 13.54 17.09 -12.34
CA ARG A 128 12.07 17.04 -12.29
C ARG A 128 11.60 15.96 -11.30
N VAL A 129 12.35 14.86 -11.21
CA VAL A 129 12.10 13.73 -10.31
C VAL A 129 13.40 13.00 -10.04
N PHE A 130 13.55 12.48 -8.82
CA PHE A 130 14.63 11.57 -8.45
C PHE A 130 14.10 10.15 -8.24
N MET A 131 14.76 9.17 -8.86
CA MET A 131 14.27 7.80 -8.95
C MET A 131 15.35 6.79 -8.51
N PRO A 132 15.39 6.42 -7.22
CA PRO A 132 16.28 5.36 -6.76
C PRO A 132 15.76 3.99 -7.24
N VAL A 133 16.67 3.17 -7.76
CA VAL A 133 16.42 1.79 -8.20
C VAL A 133 16.64 0.83 -7.03
N GLU A 134 15.78 -0.17 -6.90
CA GLU A 134 15.83 -1.16 -5.80
C GLU A 134 15.80 -0.50 -4.40
N THR A 135 16.80 -0.68 -3.52
CA THR A 135 16.80 -0.16 -2.13
C THR A 135 17.80 0.98 -1.87
N GLU A 136 18.08 1.82 -2.87
CA GLU A 136 19.07 2.92 -2.75
C GLU A 136 18.51 4.17 -2.03
N LEU A 137 18.23 4.03 -0.73
CA LEU A 137 17.73 5.10 0.14
C LEU A 137 18.88 5.82 0.88
N TRP A 138 19.14 7.07 0.48
CA TRP A 138 20.23 7.90 1.01
C TRP A 138 19.71 9.03 1.91
N PRO A 139 19.93 8.98 3.25
CA PRO A 139 19.30 9.90 4.20
C PRO A 139 19.50 11.40 3.92
N ASN A 140 20.73 11.86 3.67
CA ASN A 140 20.97 13.28 3.47
C ASN A 140 20.46 13.76 2.12
N PHE A 141 20.57 12.92 1.09
CA PHE A 141 20.10 13.18 -0.26
C PHE A 141 18.57 13.28 -0.34
N LEU A 142 17.84 12.29 0.19
CA LEU A 142 16.38 12.29 0.21
C LEU A 142 15.84 13.48 0.99
N ARG A 143 16.38 13.74 2.17
CA ARG A 143 16.00 14.90 2.98
C ARG A 143 16.21 16.22 2.25
N MET A 144 17.27 16.34 1.45
CA MET A 144 17.50 17.50 0.61
C MET A 144 16.52 17.57 -0.56
N ALA A 145 16.21 16.45 -1.21
CA ALA A 145 15.19 16.39 -2.27
C ALA A 145 13.85 16.90 -1.75
N LYS A 146 13.42 16.45 -0.56
CA LYS A 146 12.24 16.96 0.14
C LYS A 146 12.30 18.47 0.39
N LYS A 147 13.45 18.98 0.89
CA LYS A 147 13.64 20.42 1.14
C LYS A 147 13.55 21.27 -0.13
N LEU A 148 14.01 20.73 -1.26
CA LEU A 148 13.97 21.38 -2.57
C LEU A 148 12.68 21.10 -3.34
N LYS A 149 11.70 20.41 -2.72
CA LYS A 149 10.46 19.95 -3.34
C LYS A 149 10.65 19.13 -4.62
N ILE A 150 11.74 18.36 -4.68
CA ILE A 150 11.97 17.41 -5.77
C ILE A 150 11.19 16.13 -5.43
N PRO A 151 10.25 15.69 -6.27
CA PRO A 151 9.51 14.46 -6.04
C PRO A 151 10.44 13.24 -6.15
N VAL A 152 10.20 12.24 -5.30
CA VAL A 152 10.98 11.00 -5.27
C VAL A 152 10.07 9.80 -5.54
N MET A 153 10.43 8.98 -6.53
CA MET A 153 9.73 7.75 -6.88
C MET A 153 10.72 6.57 -6.89
N MET A 154 10.58 5.64 -5.94
CA MET A 154 11.35 4.40 -5.96
C MET A 154 10.87 3.51 -7.10
N VAL A 155 11.80 2.94 -7.87
CA VAL A 155 11.50 2.08 -9.02
C VAL A 155 12.19 0.73 -8.95
N ASN A 156 11.53 -0.29 -9.51
CA ASN A 156 11.97 -1.67 -9.40
C ASN A 156 12.32 -2.04 -7.94
N GLY A 157 11.53 -1.53 -6.99
CA GLY A 157 11.79 -1.59 -5.55
C GLY A 157 11.84 -3.03 -5.07
N ARG A 158 12.90 -3.38 -4.36
CA ARG A 158 13.13 -4.69 -3.77
C ARG A 158 13.58 -4.51 -2.35
N ILE A 159 13.14 -5.38 -1.45
CA ILE A 159 13.64 -5.34 -0.08
C ILE A 159 13.58 -6.73 0.55
N SER A 160 14.62 -7.09 1.31
CA SER A 160 14.67 -8.41 1.95
C SER A 160 14.16 -8.37 3.39
N ASP A 161 13.65 -9.47 3.92
CA ASP A 161 13.29 -9.59 5.35
C ASP A 161 14.47 -9.30 6.29
N LYS A 162 15.70 -9.65 5.87
CA LYS A 162 16.94 -9.28 6.59
C LYS A 162 17.13 -7.76 6.65
N SER A 163 16.85 -7.06 5.54
CA SER A 163 16.87 -5.60 5.48
C SER A 163 15.79 -5.04 6.40
N VAL A 164 14.56 -5.56 6.36
CA VAL A 164 13.47 -5.12 7.25
C VAL A 164 13.88 -5.17 8.72
N LYS A 165 14.47 -6.30 9.16
CA LYS A 165 14.97 -6.48 10.52
C LYS A 165 16.07 -5.47 10.89
N ARG A 166 17.03 -5.21 9.98
CA ARG A 166 18.12 -4.25 10.21
C ARG A 166 17.63 -2.80 10.23
N TYR A 167 16.80 -2.41 9.26
CA TYR A 167 16.27 -1.06 9.13
C TYR A 167 15.30 -0.70 10.26
N LYS A 168 14.61 -1.68 10.87
CA LYS A 168 13.76 -1.47 12.05
C LYS A 168 14.50 -0.78 13.21
N HIS A 169 15.81 -0.94 13.32
CA HIS A 169 16.59 -0.29 14.38
C HIS A 169 16.96 1.18 14.06
N LEU A 170 16.87 1.60 12.80
CA LEU A 170 17.25 2.93 12.32
C LEU A 170 16.14 4.00 12.43
N HIS A 171 14.94 3.61 12.89
CA HIS A 171 13.78 4.45 13.28
C HIS A 171 13.68 5.79 12.54
N SER A 172 13.89 6.94 13.22
CA SER A 172 13.70 8.29 12.67
C SER A 172 14.45 8.60 11.38
N VAL A 173 15.56 7.92 11.09
CA VAL A 173 16.26 8.09 9.80
C VAL A 173 15.51 7.35 8.70
N LEU A 174 15.00 6.16 9.00
CA LEU A 174 14.15 5.41 8.10
C LEU A 174 12.82 6.13 7.84
N ASP A 175 12.14 6.63 8.88
CA ASP A 175 10.86 7.35 8.71
C ASP A 175 11.01 8.59 7.82
N ASP A 176 12.11 9.35 7.96
CA ASP A 176 12.39 10.52 7.12
C ASP A 176 12.69 10.11 5.67
N MET A 177 13.43 9.02 5.47
CA MET A 177 13.70 8.46 4.13
C MET A 177 12.42 7.97 3.45
N ILE A 178 11.66 7.10 4.13
CA ILE A 178 10.42 6.52 3.60
C ILE A 178 9.37 7.62 3.37
N GLY A 179 9.21 8.54 4.33
CA GLY A 179 8.29 9.68 4.22
C GLY A 179 8.71 10.76 3.21
N THR A 180 9.89 10.63 2.58
CA THR A 180 10.30 11.45 1.43
C THR A 180 9.83 10.86 0.10
N VAL A 181 9.80 9.53 0.00
CA VAL A 181 9.37 8.84 -1.22
C VAL A 181 7.86 8.99 -1.36
N ARG A 182 7.41 9.46 -2.52
CA ARG A 182 6.00 9.75 -2.81
C ARG A 182 5.34 8.68 -3.67
N LYS A 183 6.11 7.76 -4.26
CA LYS A 183 5.59 6.58 -4.94
C LYS A 183 6.62 5.44 -4.88
N PHE A 184 6.15 4.23 -4.62
CA PHE A 184 6.95 3.01 -4.55
C PHE A 184 6.48 2.01 -5.61
N ALA A 185 7.24 1.89 -6.70
CA ALA A 185 7.00 0.88 -7.74
C ALA A 185 7.81 -0.39 -7.41
N MET A 186 7.14 -1.41 -6.87
CA MET A 186 7.75 -2.61 -6.28
C MET A 186 7.78 -3.80 -7.26
N GLN A 187 8.79 -4.66 -7.12
CA GLN A 187 8.98 -5.83 -7.97
C GLN A 187 7.91 -6.90 -7.77
N SER A 188 7.55 -7.18 -6.51
CA SER A 188 6.62 -8.25 -6.16
C SER A 188 5.67 -7.82 -5.02
N PRO A 189 4.56 -8.55 -4.80
CA PRO A 189 3.70 -8.33 -3.64
C PRO A 189 4.43 -8.48 -2.30
N ILE A 190 5.43 -9.36 -2.22
CA ILE A 190 6.23 -9.58 -1.02
C ILE A 190 7.10 -8.35 -0.73
N ASP A 191 7.74 -7.79 -1.76
CA ASP A 191 8.51 -6.55 -1.61
C ASP A 191 7.61 -5.38 -1.19
N ALA A 192 6.39 -5.31 -1.73
CA ALA A 192 5.38 -4.33 -1.33
C ALA A 192 5.02 -4.48 0.16
N GLU A 193 4.77 -5.70 0.64
CA GLU A 193 4.50 -5.97 2.05
C GLU A 193 5.66 -5.52 2.94
N TYR A 194 6.89 -5.84 2.55
CA TYR A 194 8.06 -5.48 3.33
C TYR A 194 8.31 -3.97 3.40
N ILE A 195 8.08 -3.22 2.31
CA ILE A 195 8.24 -1.75 2.36
C ILE A 195 7.12 -1.11 3.19
N MET A 196 5.89 -1.66 3.15
CA MET A 196 4.79 -1.23 4.02
C MET A 196 5.10 -1.49 5.50
N ARG A 197 5.72 -2.65 5.81
CA ARG A 197 6.21 -2.97 7.16
C ARG A 197 7.33 -2.04 7.64
N LEU A 198 8.04 -1.37 6.72
CA LEU A 198 9.02 -0.32 7.04
C LEU A 198 8.41 1.09 7.16
N GLY A 199 7.10 1.23 7.00
CA GLY A 199 6.37 2.49 7.19
C GLY A 199 5.92 3.18 5.90
N ALA A 200 6.05 2.54 4.73
CA ALA A 200 5.50 3.10 3.50
C ALA A 200 3.95 3.05 3.52
N PRO A 201 3.25 4.17 3.23
CA PRO A 201 1.80 4.17 3.18
C PRO A 201 1.28 3.29 2.04
N PRO A 202 0.30 2.40 2.26
CA PRO A 202 -0.20 1.46 1.25
C PRO A 202 -0.62 2.12 -0.07
N GLU A 203 -1.23 3.31 -0.01
CA GLU A 203 -1.70 4.09 -1.15
C GLU A 203 -0.56 4.58 -2.07
N LEU A 204 0.66 4.69 -1.54
CA LEU A 204 1.84 5.09 -2.31
C LEU A 204 2.57 3.88 -2.91
N VAL A 205 2.18 2.66 -2.56
CA VAL A 205 2.83 1.42 -2.99
C VAL A 205 2.07 0.79 -4.16
N THR A 206 2.80 0.40 -5.20
CA THR A 206 2.22 -0.25 -6.37
C THR A 206 3.16 -1.34 -6.87
N VAL A 207 2.66 -2.55 -7.08
CA VAL A 207 3.44 -3.63 -7.68
C VAL A 207 3.48 -3.43 -9.19
N THR A 208 4.67 -3.17 -9.72
CA THR A 208 4.90 -2.99 -11.16
C THR A 208 5.44 -4.24 -11.83
N GLY A 209 6.08 -5.14 -11.09
CA GLY A 209 6.84 -6.25 -11.65
C GLY A 209 8.34 -5.95 -11.68
N ASN A 210 9.14 -6.95 -12.03
CA ASN A 210 10.59 -6.86 -12.10
C ASN A 210 11.04 -6.44 -13.51
N THR A 211 11.69 -5.29 -13.61
CA THR A 211 12.08 -4.70 -14.90
C THR A 211 13.18 -5.49 -15.62
N LYS A 212 13.86 -6.43 -14.94
CA LYS A 212 14.86 -7.31 -15.59
C LYS A 212 14.22 -8.17 -16.67
N PHE A 213 12.93 -8.49 -16.59
CA PHE A 213 12.19 -9.24 -17.62
C PHE A 213 11.85 -8.40 -18.87
N ASP A 214 11.89 -7.08 -18.75
CA ASP A 214 11.62 -6.12 -19.84
C ASP A 214 12.85 -5.71 -20.62
N GLN A 215 14.00 -6.23 -20.23
CA GLN A 215 15.19 -6.09 -21.03
C GLN A 215 14.85 -6.59 -22.44
N THR A 216 15.10 -5.75 -23.44
CA THR A 216 15.06 -6.22 -24.83
C THR A 216 16.19 -7.22 -24.99
N TYR A 217 15.85 -8.49 -24.77
CA TYR A 217 16.57 -9.58 -25.37
C TYR A 217 16.47 -9.38 -26.89
N THR A 218 17.58 -9.57 -27.59
CA THR A 218 17.61 -9.25 -29.02
C THR A 218 16.62 -10.19 -29.71
N ASP A 219 15.51 -9.68 -30.24
CA ASP A 219 14.65 -10.49 -31.09
C ASP A 219 15.45 -10.88 -32.33
N VAL A 220 15.76 -12.16 -32.46
CA VAL A 220 16.53 -12.69 -33.58
C VAL A 220 15.54 -13.22 -34.62
N SER A 221 15.46 -12.51 -35.75
CA SER A 221 14.65 -12.94 -36.90
C SER A 221 15.12 -14.30 -37.43
N LEU A 222 14.24 -15.04 -38.14
CA LEU A 222 14.63 -16.31 -38.77
C LEU A 222 15.84 -16.15 -39.71
N ALA A 223 15.89 -15.06 -40.48
CA ALA A 223 17.03 -14.74 -41.35
C ALA A 223 18.34 -14.51 -40.57
N GLU A 224 18.26 -13.87 -39.40
CA GLU A 224 19.44 -13.66 -38.54
C GLU A 224 19.88 -14.97 -37.86
N LYS A 225 18.94 -15.86 -37.48
CA LYS A 225 19.29 -17.21 -36.99
C LYS A 225 20.00 -18.02 -38.07
N GLU A 226 19.47 -18.05 -39.28
CA GLU A 226 20.11 -18.75 -40.42
C GLU A 226 21.48 -18.16 -40.77
N LYS A 227 21.64 -16.83 -40.61
CA LYS A 227 22.91 -16.15 -40.76
C LYS A 227 23.91 -16.62 -39.69
N LEU A 228 23.52 -16.66 -38.42
CA LEU A 228 24.38 -17.15 -37.33
C LEU A 228 24.81 -18.61 -37.57
N LEU A 229 23.86 -19.48 -37.92
CA LEU A 229 24.16 -20.89 -38.25
C LEU A 229 25.13 -21.01 -39.43
N ARG A 230 24.96 -20.19 -40.48
CA ARG A 230 25.87 -20.19 -41.64
C ARG A 230 27.26 -19.69 -41.28
N GLU A 231 27.35 -18.54 -40.61
CA GLU A 231 28.63 -17.93 -40.26
C GLU A 231 29.40 -18.71 -39.19
N MET A 232 28.72 -19.56 -38.42
CA MET A 232 29.35 -20.48 -37.48
C MET A 232 29.56 -21.87 -38.08
N GLY A 233 29.23 -22.12 -39.35
CA GLY A 233 29.38 -23.45 -39.97
C GLY A 233 28.54 -24.55 -39.31
N LEU A 234 27.39 -24.18 -38.70
CA LEU A 234 26.50 -25.05 -37.94
C LEU A 234 25.20 -25.38 -38.69
N ARG A 235 25.12 -25.15 -40.01
CA ARG A 235 23.90 -25.44 -40.79
C ARG A 235 23.52 -26.92 -40.80
N LYS A 236 24.51 -27.81 -40.85
CA LYS A 236 24.33 -29.25 -40.73
C LYS A 236 24.62 -29.65 -39.28
N ASN A 237 23.57 -29.84 -38.49
CA ASN A 237 23.68 -30.26 -37.10
C ASN A 237 22.51 -31.18 -36.73
N GLY A 238 22.77 -32.12 -35.81
CA GLY A 238 21.75 -32.96 -35.16
C GLY A 238 21.21 -32.33 -33.87
N GLY A 239 21.35 -31.02 -33.71
CA GLY A 239 21.06 -30.23 -32.52
C GLY A 239 22.31 -29.61 -31.88
N ILE A 240 22.13 -28.50 -31.19
CA ILE A 240 23.19 -27.64 -30.65
C ILE A 240 23.08 -27.56 -29.12
N PHE A 241 24.07 -28.12 -28.43
CA PHE A 241 24.28 -27.86 -27.01
C PHE A 241 25.08 -26.56 -26.86
N LEU A 242 24.61 -25.62 -26.06
CA LEU A 242 25.30 -24.34 -25.86
C LEU A 242 25.59 -24.11 -24.38
N ALA A 243 26.86 -23.96 -24.03
CA ALA A 243 27.35 -23.62 -22.70
C ALA A 243 27.73 -22.14 -22.64
N GLY A 244 26.86 -21.32 -22.05
CA GLY A 244 26.96 -19.87 -22.00
C GLY A 244 27.62 -19.37 -20.72
N SER A 245 28.54 -18.42 -20.83
CA SER A 245 29.23 -17.77 -19.70
C SER A 245 29.97 -18.74 -18.77
N THR A 246 30.68 -19.72 -19.33
CA THR A 246 31.44 -20.72 -18.57
C THR A 246 32.65 -20.11 -17.86
N HIS A 247 32.99 -20.68 -16.70
CA HIS A 247 34.15 -20.33 -15.90
C HIS A 247 35.09 -21.52 -15.71
N ARG A 248 36.31 -21.24 -15.25
CA ARG A 248 37.33 -22.26 -14.99
C ARG A 248 36.78 -23.32 -14.04
N GLY A 249 36.84 -24.57 -14.47
CA GLY A 249 36.33 -25.72 -13.74
C GLY A 249 34.98 -26.22 -14.25
N GLU A 250 34.29 -25.48 -15.11
CA GLU A 250 33.03 -25.91 -15.73
C GLU A 250 33.22 -26.44 -17.15
N GLU A 251 34.29 -26.05 -17.85
CA GLU A 251 34.49 -26.47 -19.24
C GLU A 251 34.74 -27.98 -19.36
N THR A 252 35.40 -28.61 -18.38
CA THR A 252 35.60 -30.07 -18.36
C THR A 252 34.28 -30.84 -18.21
N PRO A 253 33.41 -30.56 -17.21
CA PRO A 253 32.06 -31.13 -17.14
C PRO A 253 31.23 -30.92 -18.40
N VAL A 254 31.29 -29.73 -19.02
CA VAL A 254 30.58 -29.43 -20.27
C VAL A 254 31.08 -30.33 -21.42
N LEU A 255 32.39 -30.55 -21.52
CA LEU A 255 32.98 -31.42 -22.54
C LEU A 255 32.64 -32.90 -22.30
N GLU A 256 32.55 -33.33 -21.05
CA GLU A 256 32.11 -34.68 -20.68
C GLU A 256 30.64 -34.92 -21.05
N ALA A 257 29.77 -33.95 -20.76
CA ALA A 257 28.38 -33.97 -21.18
C ALA A 257 28.24 -34.00 -22.71
N PHE A 258 29.07 -33.23 -23.43
CA PHE A 258 29.07 -33.23 -24.88
C PHE A 258 29.58 -34.56 -25.48
N ALA A 259 30.61 -35.17 -24.88
CA ALA A 259 31.09 -36.48 -25.31
C ALA A 259 30.00 -37.55 -25.14
N ALA A 260 29.34 -37.60 -23.99
CA ALA A 260 28.21 -38.50 -23.75
C ALA A 260 27.04 -38.26 -24.72
N LEU A 261 26.76 -36.99 -25.05
CA LEU A 261 25.76 -36.64 -26.05
C LEU A 261 26.14 -37.16 -27.45
N ARG A 262 27.40 -37.02 -27.85
CA ARG A 262 27.93 -37.42 -29.17
C ARG A 262 27.91 -38.93 -29.40
N GLU A 263 28.00 -39.74 -28.34
CA GLU A 263 27.84 -41.20 -28.44
C GLU A 263 26.44 -41.59 -28.95
N LYS A 264 25.42 -40.80 -28.60
CA LYS A 264 24.02 -41.04 -28.99
C LYS A 264 23.58 -40.23 -30.20
N PHE A 265 24.12 -39.02 -30.35
CA PHE A 265 23.81 -38.08 -31.43
C PHE A 265 25.11 -37.65 -32.14
N PRO A 266 25.62 -38.46 -33.11
CA PRO A 266 26.90 -38.21 -33.79
C PRO A 266 26.94 -36.96 -34.67
N GLU A 267 25.84 -36.22 -34.82
CA GLU A 267 25.79 -34.94 -35.54
C GLU A 267 25.57 -33.74 -34.60
N ALA A 268 25.45 -33.97 -33.28
CA ALA A 268 25.32 -32.89 -32.30
C ALA A 268 26.56 -31.99 -32.31
N LYS A 269 26.35 -30.70 -32.07
CA LYS A 269 27.39 -29.65 -32.03
C LYS A 269 27.39 -28.94 -30.68
N LEU A 270 28.55 -28.40 -30.29
CA LEU A 270 28.71 -27.63 -29.05
C LEU A 270 29.14 -26.19 -29.34
N ILE A 271 28.50 -25.23 -28.65
CA ILE A 271 29.00 -23.85 -28.57
C ILE A 271 29.43 -23.59 -27.13
N ILE A 272 30.68 -23.17 -26.92
CA ILE A 272 31.17 -22.72 -25.60
C ILE A 272 31.41 -21.21 -25.65
N ALA A 273 30.80 -20.46 -24.73
CA ALA A 273 31.05 -19.04 -24.56
C ALA A 273 31.71 -18.76 -23.20
N PRO A 274 33.06 -18.71 -23.13
CA PRO A 274 33.76 -18.42 -21.89
C PRO A 274 33.45 -17.01 -21.38
N ARG A 275 33.31 -16.87 -20.06
CA ARG A 275 33.07 -15.55 -19.44
C ARG A 275 34.28 -14.61 -19.61
N GLU A 276 35.48 -15.17 -19.59
CA GLU A 276 36.75 -14.45 -19.75
C GLU A 276 37.38 -14.76 -21.12
N LEU A 277 37.35 -13.80 -22.04
CA LEU A 277 37.84 -14.01 -23.41
C LEU A 277 39.33 -14.33 -23.50
N LEU A 278 40.14 -13.90 -22.52
CA LEU A 278 41.56 -14.23 -22.45
C LEU A 278 41.80 -15.75 -22.34
N ARG A 279 40.81 -16.51 -21.87
CA ARG A 279 40.88 -17.97 -21.69
C ARG A 279 40.45 -18.77 -22.92
N THR A 280 40.03 -18.11 -24.01
CA THR A 280 39.58 -18.80 -25.23
C THR A 280 40.60 -19.81 -25.76
N THR A 281 41.89 -19.46 -25.75
CA THR A 281 42.96 -20.36 -26.20
C THR A 281 43.13 -21.58 -25.29
N GLU A 282 43.03 -21.38 -23.97
CA GLU A 282 43.04 -22.47 -22.97
C GLU A 282 41.88 -23.43 -23.22
N VAL A 283 40.67 -22.91 -23.40
CA VAL A 283 39.45 -23.70 -23.66
C VAL A 283 39.57 -24.44 -24.99
N ALA A 284 40.09 -23.80 -26.05
CA ALA A 284 40.32 -24.45 -27.34
C ALA A 284 41.28 -25.64 -27.23
N THR A 285 42.36 -25.48 -26.47
CA THR A 285 43.32 -26.56 -26.21
C THR A 285 42.67 -27.70 -25.43
N LEU A 286 41.87 -27.40 -24.40
CA LEU A 286 41.13 -28.41 -23.64
C LEU A 286 40.19 -29.24 -24.54
N CYS A 287 39.45 -28.57 -25.43
CA CYS A 287 38.56 -29.21 -26.39
C CYS A 287 39.32 -30.16 -27.34
N ARG A 288 40.46 -29.71 -27.89
CA ARG A 288 41.30 -30.53 -28.78
C ARG A 288 41.93 -31.73 -28.07
N HIS A 289 42.32 -31.58 -26.80
CA HIS A 289 42.83 -32.69 -25.99
C HIS A 289 41.80 -33.79 -25.77
N LYS A 290 40.50 -33.44 -25.76
CA LYS A 290 39.39 -34.41 -25.72
C LYS A 290 39.04 -35.00 -27.10
N GLY A 291 39.81 -34.68 -28.14
CA GLY A 291 39.66 -35.26 -29.49
C GLY A 291 38.65 -34.57 -30.39
N PHE A 292 38.11 -33.41 -29.99
CA PHE A 292 37.14 -32.68 -30.80
C PHE A 292 37.79 -31.69 -31.75
N SER A 293 37.17 -31.50 -32.92
CA SER A 293 37.52 -30.43 -33.86
C SER A 293 36.90 -29.10 -33.40
N VAL A 294 37.68 -28.01 -33.45
CA VAL A 294 37.34 -26.73 -32.81
C VAL A 294 37.63 -25.56 -33.72
N ALA A 295 36.68 -24.63 -33.86
CA ALA A 295 36.90 -23.33 -34.48
C ALA A 295 36.54 -22.18 -33.53
N ARG A 296 37.21 -21.04 -33.68
CA ARG A 296 36.87 -19.81 -32.94
C ARG A 296 35.98 -18.91 -33.78
N ARG A 297 35.06 -18.21 -33.13
CA ARG A 297 34.14 -17.29 -33.81
C ARG A 297 34.86 -16.20 -34.59
N THR A 298 35.96 -15.64 -34.06
CA THR A 298 36.77 -14.65 -34.78
C THR A 298 37.44 -15.19 -36.04
N GLU A 299 37.76 -16.49 -36.09
CA GLU A 299 38.34 -17.16 -37.26
C GLU A 299 37.26 -17.36 -38.33
N LEU A 300 36.11 -17.89 -37.93
CA LEU A 300 34.96 -18.15 -38.83
C LEU A 300 34.40 -16.87 -39.47
N LEU A 301 34.52 -15.71 -38.79
CA LEU A 301 34.16 -14.42 -39.36
C LEU A 301 35.11 -13.96 -40.48
N LYS A 302 36.36 -14.42 -40.50
CA LYS A 302 37.35 -14.10 -41.53
C LYS A 302 37.32 -15.11 -42.67
N GLU A 303 37.30 -16.38 -42.31
CA GLU A 303 37.32 -17.51 -43.23
C GLU A 303 36.29 -18.54 -42.77
N PRO A 304 35.08 -18.53 -43.37
CA PRO A 304 34.05 -19.49 -43.03
C PRO A 304 34.51 -20.92 -43.31
N SER A 305 34.35 -21.81 -42.32
CA SER A 305 34.61 -23.23 -42.45
C SER A 305 33.46 -24.04 -41.83
N GLU A 306 33.29 -25.29 -42.26
CA GLU A 306 32.29 -26.23 -41.75
C GLU A 306 32.98 -27.41 -41.02
N ASP A 307 32.22 -28.42 -40.62
CA ASP A 307 32.68 -29.73 -40.10
C ASP A 307 33.39 -29.78 -38.73
N HIS A 308 33.67 -28.66 -38.09
CA HIS A 308 34.04 -28.62 -36.67
C HIS A 308 32.92 -29.12 -35.71
N ASP A 309 33.31 -29.74 -34.59
CA ASP A 309 32.41 -30.23 -33.54
C ASP A 309 32.02 -29.12 -32.55
N ILE A 310 32.98 -28.24 -32.25
CA ILE A 310 32.87 -27.20 -31.22
C ILE A 310 33.17 -25.81 -31.79
N VAL A 311 32.29 -24.85 -31.51
CA VAL A 311 32.53 -23.41 -31.74
C VAL A 311 32.82 -22.74 -30.41
N ILE A 312 33.94 -22.01 -30.33
CA ILE A 312 34.24 -21.17 -29.18
C ILE A 312 33.88 -19.72 -29.51
N LEU A 313 32.98 -19.15 -28.70
CA LEU A 313 32.51 -17.78 -28.83
C LEU A 313 33.50 -16.83 -28.19
N ASP A 314 34.40 -16.26 -28.99
CA ASP A 314 35.50 -15.40 -28.55
C ASP A 314 35.31 -13.92 -28.87
N THR A 315 34.06 -13.49 -29.09
CA THR A 315 33.70 -12.08 -29.26
C THR A 315 32.80 -11.56 -28.14
N ILE A 316 32.75 -10.23 -27.99
CA ILE A 316 32.00 -9.56 -26.93
C ILE A 316 30.60 -9.20 -27.43
N GLY A 317 29.60 -9.53 -26.64
CA GLY A 317 28.25 -8.96 -26.78
C GLY A 317 27.34 -9.68 -27.78
N GLU A 318 27.76 -10.80 -28.37
CA GLU A 318 26.91 -11.58 -29.29
C GLU A 318 26.15 -12.73 -28.59
N LEU A 319 26.60 -13.19 -27.42
CA LEU A 319 26.05 -14.38 -26.71
C LEU A 319 24.52 -14.36 -26.59
N GLY A 320 23.94 -13.18 -26.27
CA GLY A 320 22.49 -13.02 -26.20
C GLY A 320 21.78 -13.50 -27.47
N LYS A 321 22.30 -13.14 -28.65
CA LYS A 321 21.76 -13.60 -29.94
C LYS A 321 22.04 -15.07 -30.21
N VAL A 322 23.20 -15.55 -29.80
CA VAL A 322 23.65 -16.94 -30.04
C VAL A 322 22.82 -17.94 -29.25
N TYR A 323 22.27 -17.57 -28.08
CA TYR A 323 21.29 -18.42 -27.39
C TYR A 323 20.12 -18.81 -28.30
N SER A 324 19.75 -17.99 -29.28
CA SER A 324 18.62 -18.26 -30.18
C SER A 324 18.78 -19.49 -31.07
N ILE A 325 20.02 -19.96 -31.30
CA ILE A 325 20.34 -21.12 -32.13
C ILE A 325 20.66 -22.39 -31.33
N GLY A 326 20.88 -22.31 -30.01
CA GLY A 326 21.07 -23.50 -29.17
C GLY A 326 19.75 -24.19 -28.85
N ASP A 327 19.73 -25.52 -28.72
CA ASP A 327 18.55 -26.31 -28.37
C ASP A 327 18.46 -26.58 -26.86
N VAL A 328 19.60 -26.96 -26.27
CA VAL A 328 19.75 -27.12 -24.82
C VAL A 328 20.85 -26.19 -24.36
N ILE A 329 20.57 -25.41 -23.32
CA ILE A 329 21.45 -24.34 -22.84
C ILE A 329 21.92 -24.66 -21.43
N TYR A 330 23.24 -24.76 -21.22
CA TYR A 330 23.84 -24.70 -19.90
C TYR A 330 24.29 -23.26 -19.61
N VAL A 331 23.84 -22.68 -18.49
CA VAL A 331 24.28 -21.34 -18.07
C VAL A 331 25.32 -21.49 -16.95
N GLY A 332 26.56 -21.13 -17.26
CA GLY A 332 27.73 -21.29 -16.40
C GLY A 332 27.77 -20.36 -15.18
N GLY A 333 28.90 -20.39 -14.48
CA GLY A 333 29.11 -19.82 -13.15
C GLY A 333 28.29 -20.51 -12.06
N SER A 334 27.65 -21.64 -12.37
CA SER A 334 26.57 -22.24 -11.59
C SER A 334 26.90 -23.63 -11.04
N LEU A 335 27.82 -24.38 -11.67
CA LEU A 335 28.38 -25.61 -11.07
C LEU A 335 29.47 -25.31 -10.04
N ILE A 336 30.15 -24.16 -10.20
CA ILE A 336 31.14 -23.66 -9.25
C ILE A 336 30.54 -22.62 -8.31
N ALA A 337 31.21 -22.34 -7.19
CA ALA A 337 30.80 -21.33 -6.19
C ALA A 337 30.97 -19.86 -6.67
N HIS A 338 30.53 -19.56 -7.89
CA HIS A 338 30.60 -18.23 -8.51
C HIS A 338 29.26 -17.49 -8.47
N GLY A 339 28.14 -18.21 -8.39
CA GLY A 339 26.81 -17.67 -8.11
C GLY A 339 25.86 -17.56 -9.30
N GLY A 340 26.23 -18.14 -10.43
CA GLY A 340 25.42 -18.24 -11.65
C GLY A 340 25.47 -16.99 -12.53
N HIS A 341 24.92 -17.12 -13.74
CA HIS A 341 24.72 -16.03 -14.69
C HIS A 341 23.24 -15.89 -15.10
N ASN A 342 22.97 -14.93 -15.99
CA ASN A 342 21.63 -14.51 -16.35
C ASN A 342 20.88 -15.56 -17.19
N ILE A 343 19.91 -16.26 -16.58
CA ILE A 343 19.04 -17.24 -17.26
C ILE A 343 17.93 -16.62 -18.11
N LEU A 344 17.69 -15.30 -17.99
CA LEU A 344 16.61 -14.65 -18.73
C LEU A 344 16.93 -14.50 -20.23
N GLU A 345 18.21 -14.38 -20.60
CA GLU A 345 18.64 -14.30 -22.01
C GLU A 345 18.23 -15.56 -22.82
N PRO A 346 18.62 -16.79 -22.41
CA PRO A 346 18.14 -17.98 -23.11
C PRO A 346 16.64 -18.22 -22.94
N ALA A 347 16.03 -17.82 -21.81
CA ALA A 347 14.60 -17.97 -21.60
C ALA A 347 13.77 -17.13 -22.58
N ALA A 348 14.23 -15.92 -22.90
CA ALA A 348 13.57 -15.05 -23.87
C ALA A 348 13.60 -15.60 -25.30
N HIS A 349 14.54 -16.50 -25.59
CA HIS A 349 14.58 -17.28 -26.83
C HIS A 349 13.78 -18.59 -26.76
N GLY A 350 13.10 -18.84 -25.65
CA GLY A 350 12.32 -20.04 -25.41
C GLY A 350 13.17 -21.29 -25.43
N LYS A 351 14.28 -21.31 -24.69
CA LYS A 351 15.21 -22.45 -24.68
C LYS A 351 15.04 -23.33 -23.45
N ALA A 352 15.42 -24.60 -23.57
CA ALA A 352 15.52 -25.50 -22.44
C ALA A 352 16.83 -25.23 -21.68
N ILE A 353 16.71 -24.90 -20.39
CA ILE A 353 17.82 -24.36 -19.60
C ILE A 353 18.24 -25.36 -18.51
N ILE A 354 19.55 -25.57 -18.39
CA ILE A 354 20.21 -26.29 -17.31
C ILE A 354 21.13 -25.30 -16.57
N VAL A 355 21.12 -25.38 -15.24
CA VAL A 355 22.01 -24.60 -14.37
C VAL A 355 22.58 -25.51 -13.27
N GLY A 356 23.76 -25.18 -12.76
CA GLY A 356 24.27 -25.79 -11.55
C GLY A 356 23.60 -25.25 -10.27
N HIS A 357 23.84 -25.91 -9.14
CA HIS A 357 23.24 -25.59 -7.84
C HIS A 357 23.62 -24.21 -7.25
N ASN A 358 24.71 -23.58 -7.70
CA ASN A 358 25.20 -22.30 -7.19
C ASN A 358 24.59 -21.09 -7.91
N MET A 359 23.30 -20.82 -7.72
CA MET A 359 22.58 -19.70 -8.35
C MET A 359 22.36 -18.49 -7.42
N PHE A 360 23.21 -18.29 -6.42
CA PHE A 360 22.95 -17.29 -5.36
C PHE A 360 22.91 -15.83 -5.84
N ASN A 361 23.56 -15.47 -6.96
CA ASN A 361 23.44 -14.12 -7.56
C ASN A 361 22.10 -13.93 -8.30
N PHE A 362 21.45 -15.03 -8.72
CA PHE A 362 20.21 -15.04 -9.51
C PHE A 362 19.09 -15.84 -8.82
N LYS A 363 19.12 -15.88 -7.47
CA LYS A 363 18.27 -16.74 -6.64
C LYS A 363 16.78 -16.62 -6.98
N ASP A 364 16.25 -15.42 -7.09
CA ASP A 364 14.81 -15.21 -7.28
C ASP A 364 14.35 -15.73 -8.65
N THR A 365 15.13 -15.46 -9.70
CA THR A 365 14.87 -15.97 -11.04
C THR A 365 15.01 -17.49 -11.09
N HIS A 366 16.04 -18.04 -10.45
CA HIS A 366 16.24 -19.50 -10.37
C HIS A 366 15.08 -20.20 -9.64
N VAL A 367 14.61 -19.65 -8.52
CA VAL A 367 13.46 -20.18 -7.78
C VAL A 367 12.19 -20.13 -8.62
N LEU A 368 11.95 -19.03 -9.35
CA LEU A 368 10.79 -18.89 -10.25
C LEU A 368 10.79 -19.97 -11.34
N PHE A 369 11.92 -20.17 -12.01
CA PHE A 369 12.05 -21.15 -13.09
C PHE A 369 11.99 -22.58 -12.57
N THR A 370 12.63 -22.87 -11.44
CA THR A 370 12.61 -24.20 -10.82
C THR A 370 11.20 -24.59 -10.36
N LYS A 371 10.46 -23.66 -9.72
CA LYS A 371 9.07 -23.92 -9.27
C LYS A 371 8.11 -24.26 -10.40
N ARG A 372 8.41 -23.83 -11.63
CA ARG A 372 7.61 -24.13 -12.83
C ARG A 372 8.20 -25.26 -13.68
N ASN A 373 9.24 -25.94 -13.20
CA ASN A 373 9.97 -26.94 -13.98
C ASN A 373 10.41 -26.40 -15.35
N ALA A 374 10.82 -25.12 -15.40
CA ALA A 374 11.26 -24.42 -16.61
C ALA A 374 12.80 -24.43 -16.76
N CYS A 375 13.53 -24.84 -15.71
CA CYS A 375 14.95 -25.14 -15.77
C CYS A 375 15.28 -26.39 -14.95
N ILE A 376 16.33 -27.11 -15.33
CA ILE A 376 16.88 -28.23 -14.56
C ILE A 376 18.06 -27.71 -13.74
N THR A 377 18.11 -28.08 -12.46
CA THR A 377 19.26 -27.78 -11.58
C THR A 377 20.08 -29.04 -11.39
N VAL A 378 21.39 -28.96 -11.63
CA VAL A 378 22.34 -30.08 -11.50
C VAL A 378 23.41 -29.80 -10.45
N HIS A 379 23.93 -30.85 -9.82
CA HIS A 379 24.91 -30.75 -8.74
C HIS A 379 26.35 -30.89 -9.23
N ASP A 380 26.57 -31.70 -10.27
CA ASP A 380 27.90 -32.04 -10.80
C ASP A 380 27.86 -32.30 -12.32
N GLY A 381 29.00 -32.76 -12.87
CA GLY A 381 29.14 -33.07 -14.30
C GLY A 381 28.40 -34.32 -14.76
N GLU A 382 28.17 -35.30 -13.88
CA GLU A 382 27.42 -36.51 -14.21
C GLU A 382 25.93 -36.16 -14.39
N GLU A 383 25.37 -35.40 -13.46
CA GLU A 383 24.00 -34.89 -13.58
C GLU A 383 23.82 -33.95 -14.78
N LEU A 384 24.82 -33.12 -15.08
CA LEU A 384 24.82 -32.30 -16.30
C LEU A 384 24.74 -33.17 -17.55
N SER A 385 25.56 -34.21 -17.64
CA SER A 385 25.60 -35.15 -18.76
C SER A 385 24.25 -35.86 -18.94
N ALA A 386 23.68 -36.36 -17.83
CA ALA A 386 22.37 -37.00 -17.84
C ALA A 386 21.26 -36.05 -18.29
N ALA A 387 21.25 -34.80 -17.78
CA ALA A 387 20.24 -33.80 -18.14
C ALA A 387 20.34 -33.36 -19.60
N VAL A 388 21.55 -33.17 -20.13
CA VAL A 388 21.76 -32.83 -21.55
C VAL A 388 21.26 -33.96 -22.45
N CYS A 389 21.70 -35.20 -22.21
CA CYS A 389 21.24 -36.35 -22.99
C CYS A 389 19.72 -36.51 -22.94
N ARG A 390 19.11 -36.40 -21.73
CA ARG A 390 17.66 -36.50 -21.56
C ARG A 390 16.89 -35.48 -22.40
N LEU A 391 17.32 -34.22 -22.43
CA LEU A 391 16.64 -33.17 -23.19
C LEU A 391 16.86 -33.26 -24.71
N PHE A 392 17.89 -33.98 -25.16
CA PHE A 392 18.06 -34.31 -26.58
C PHE A 392 17.23 -35.55 -26.99
N GLU A 393 17.05 -36.52 -26.10
CA GLU A 393 16.23 -37.71 -26.32
C GLU A 393 14.72 -37.42 -26.25
N ASP A 394 14.28 -36.66 -25.24
CA ASP A 394 12.88 -36.33 -25.03
C ASP A 394 12.54 -34.94 -25.58
N GLU A 395 12.18 -34.89 -26.86
CA GLU A 395 11.72 -33.65 -27.49
C GLU A 395 10.46 -33.09 -26.79
N GLY A 396 9.58 -33.96 -26.25
CA GLY A 396 8.36 -33.55 -25.56
C GLY A 396 8.67 -32.73 -24.31
N GLU A 397 9.60 -33.21 -23.48
CA GLU A 397 10.08 -32.49 -22.31
C GLU A 397 10.77 -31.19 -22.70
N ARG A 398 11.67 -31.23 -23.69
CA ARG A 398 12.37 -30.03 -24.19
C ARG A 398 11.36 -28.96 -24.63
N ARG A 399 10.42 -29.31 -25.51
CA ARG A 399 9.36 -28.39 -26.00
C ARG A 399 8.48 -27.86 -24.89
N ARG A 400 8.19 -28.67 -23.85
CA ARG A 400 7.47 -28.20 -22.66
C ARG A 400 8.27 -27.13 -21.93
N MET A 401 9.56 -27.35 -21.69
CA MET A 401 10.43 -26.36 -21.03
C MET A 401 10.55 -25.08 -21.86
N GLU A 402 10.72 -25.17 -23.18
CA GLU A 402 10.75 -24.01 -24.09
C GLU A 402 9.48 -23.16 -24.00
N ARG A 403 8.31 -23.79 -23.96
CA ARG A 403 7.03 -23.08 -23.77
C ARG A 403 6.94 -22.44 -22.40
N GLU A 404 7.36 -23.13 -21.34
CA GLU A 404 7.34 -22.59 -19.98
C GLU A 404 8.30 -21.41 -19.80
N THR A 405 9.50 -21.45 -20.40
CA THR A 405 10.43 -20.32 -20.34
C THR A 405 9.87 -19.09 -21.06
N LEU A 406 9.22 -19.25 -22.22
CA LEU A 406 8.50 -18.18 -22.89
C LEU A 406 7.31 -17.67 -22.08
N ALA A 407 6.52 -18.55 -21.47
CA ALA A 407 5.39 -18.19 -20.64
C ALA A 407 5.83 -17.33 -19.45
N ILE A 408 6.89 -17.74 -18.74
CA ILE A 408 7.47 -16.96 -17.63
C ILE A 408 7.90 -15.56 -18.11
N ILE A 409 8.59 -15.47 -19.26
CA ILE A 409 9.00 -14.18 -19.81
C ILE A 409 7.79 -13.32 -20.19
N GLY A 410 6.78 -13.90 -20.85
CA GLY A 410 5.57 -13.20 -21.26
C GLY A 410 4.74 -12.67 -20.08
N GLU A 411 4.55 -13.49 -19.05
CA GLU A 411 3.78 -13.15 -17.85
C GLU A 411 4.43 -12.06 -16.99
N ASN A 412 5.76 -11.93 -17.06
CA ASN A 412 6.53 -10.97 -16.24
C ASN A 412 7.01 -9.73 -17.01
N LYS A 413 6.63 -9.60 -18.29
CA LYS A 413 6.88 -8.41 -19.11
C LYS A 413 5.88 -7.29 -18.82
N GLY A 414 6.25 -6.05 -19.14
CA GLY A 414 5.44 -4.84 -19.03
C GLY A 414 5.71 -3.96 -17.80
N ALA A 415 6.61 -4.36 -16.90
CA ALA A 415 6.92 -3.62 -15.68
C ALA A 415 7.51 -2.23 -15.94
N SER A 416 8.44 -2.10 -16.89
CA SER A 416 9.04 -0.84 -17.30
C SER A 416 8.02 0.12 -17.90
N ARG A 417 7.14 -0.38 -18.77
CA ARG A 417 6.06 0.42 -19.38
C ARG A 417 5.07 0.90 -18.31
N LYS A 418 4.62 0.00 -17.45
CA LYS A 418 3.72 0.31 -16.32
C LYS A 418 4.34 1.37 -15.41
N THR A 419 5.63 1.26 -15.12
CA THR A 419 6.36 2.26 -14.32
C THR A 419 6.44 3.62 -15.01
N ALA A 420 6.65 3.67 -16.32
CA ALA A 420 6.68 4.93 -17.08
C ALA A 420 5.32 5.64 -17.11
N VAL A 421 4.21 4.88 -17.21
CA VAL A 421 2.84 5.42 -17.11
C VAL A 421 2.58 5.97 -15.70
N ILE A 422 2.96 5.24 -14.65
CA ILE A 422 2.85 5.71 -13.27
C ILE A 422 3.70 6.96 -13.05
N LEU A 423 4.89 7.04 -13.64
CA LEU A 423 5.74 8.23 -13.57
C LEU A 423 5.05 9.44 -14.19
N ARG A 424 4.33 9.27 -15.31
CA ARG A 424 3.59 10.37 -15.95
C ARG A 424 2.50 10.89 -15.03
N SER A 425 1.61 10.01 -14.56
CA SER A 425 0.53 10.43 -13.66
C SER A 425 1.10 11.06 -12.38
N PHE A 426 2.14 10.47 -11.80
CA PHE A 426 2.81 10.99 -10.62
C PHE A 426 3.38 12.41 -10.81
N LEU A 427 4.00 12.68 -11.95
CA LEU A 427 4.52 14.00 -12.28
C LEU A 427 3.39 15.00 -12.54
N GLU A 428 2.33 14.59 -13.24
CA GLU A 428 1.15 15.42 -13.49
C GLU A 428 0.47 15.82 -12.16
N ASP A 429 0.23 14.86 -11.25
CA ASP A 429 -0.35 15.11 -9.92
C ASP A 429 0.52 16.07 -9.10
N PHE A 430 1.84 15.87 -9.12
CA PHE A 430 2.78 16.69 -8.37
C PHE A 430 2.87 18.13 -8.91
N GLU A 431 2.87 18.29 -10.23
CA GLU A 431 2.95 19.59 -10.91
C GLU A 431 1.62 20.35 -10.89
N GLN A 432 0.49 19.65 -10.94
CA GLN A 432 -0.84 20.23 -10.74
C GLN A 432 -1.03 20.68 -9.28
N GLY A 433 -0.51 19.91 -8.32
CA GLY A 433 -0.43 20.32 -6.91
C GLY A 433 0.38 21.61 -6.67
N GLU A 434 1.42 21.89 -7.48
CA GLU A 434 2.17 23.16 -7.43
C GLU A 434 1.55 24.29 -8.29
N SER A 435 0.93 23.96 -9.43
CA SER A 435 0.24 24.95 -10.30
C SER A 435 -1.09 25.43 -9.70
N ALA A 436 -1.72 24.61 -8.86
CA ALA A 436 -2.76 25.01 -7.92
C ALA A 436 -2.25 26.02 -6.86
N GLY A 437 -0.96 26.35 -6.83
CA GLY A 437 -0.39 27.41 -6.00
C GLY A 437 -0.91 28.84 -6.27
N LYS A 438 -1.83 29.04 -7.23
CA LYS A 438 -2.65 30.26 -7.35
C LYS A 438 -4.14 30.10 -7.02
N VAL A 439 -4.59 28.89 -6.70
CA VAL A 439 -5.93 28.61 -6.19
C VAL A 439 -5.76 28.01 -4.80
N ARG A 440 -6.01 28.84 -3.78
CA ARG A 440 -5.91 28.51 -2.35
C ARG A 440 -6.41 27.09 -2.03
N THR A 441 -5.51 26.12 -1.99
CA THR A 441 -5.63 24.97 -1.09
C THR A 441 -5.21 25.46 0.28
N THR A 442 -6.20 25.68 1.13
CA THR A 442 -6.03 25.94 2.55
C THR A 442 -5.45 24.70 3.25
N GLU A 443 -4.16 24.42 3.03
CA GLU A 443 -3.31 23.73 4.00
C GLU A 443 -2.94 24.71 5.12
N ARG A 444 -3.95 25.05 5.92
CA ARG A 444 -3.90 25.57 7.29
C ARG A 444 -5.25 25.10 7.84
N VAL A 445 -5.36 24.02 8.58
CA VAL A 445 -4.64 23.75 9.84
C VAL A 445 -4.41 22.23 9.98
N GLU A 446 -3.16 21.77 10.16
CA GLU A 446 -2.93 20.59 11.02
C GLU A 446 -3.45 20.99 12.40
N ASN A 447 -4.74 20.77 12.63
CA ASN A 447 -5.32 21.05 13.92
C ASN A 447 -4.51 20.25 14.93
N PHE A 448 -4.13 20.87 16.05
CA PHE A 448 -3.61 20.15 17.21
C PHE A 448 -4.47 18.93 17.52
N ARG A 449 -5.79 19.03 17.31
CA ARG A 449 -6.74 17.90 17.37
C ARG A 449 -6.43 16.74 16.41
N THR A 450 -6.10 17.00 15.14
CA THR A 450 -5.77 15.95 14.16
C THR A 450 -4.46 15.26 14.53
N TYR A 451 -3.44 16.05 14.91
CA TYR A 451 -2.17 15.52 15.41
C TYR A 451 -2.34 14.69 16.70
N VAL A 452 -3.13 15.17 17.66
CA VAL A 452 -3.45 14.45 18.89
C VAL A 452 -4.28 13.19 18.61
N THR A 453 -5.20 13.23 17.65
CA THR A 453 -6.00 12.06 17.26
C THR A 453 -5.15 10.99 16.60
N ASP A 454 -4.22 11.37 15.72
CA ASP A 454 -3.23 10.44 15.14
C ASP A 454 -2.32 9.85 16.24
N LEU A 455 -1.83 10.69 17.15
CA LEU A 455 -1.03 10.28 18.30
C LEU A 455 -1.76 9.28 19.21
N MET A 456 -3.06 9.49 19.48
CA MET A 456 -3.90 8.58 20.28
C MET A 456 -4.18 7.25 19.57
N ARG A 457 -4.19 7.21 18.23
CA ARG A 457 -4.42 5.96 17.46
C ARG A 457 -3.17 5.10 17.32
N ARG A 458 -1.97 5.68 17.47
CA ARG A 458 -0.68 4.95 17.36
C ARG A 458 -0.49 3.91 18.48
N ARG A 459 -0.23 2.66 18.10
CA ARG A 459 0.05 1.53 19.01
C ARG A 459 1.47 1.58 19.61
N HIS A 460 2.43 2.11 18.86
CA HIS A 460 3.83 2.22 19.27
C HIS A 460 4.34 3.67 19.22
N ALA A 461 5.38 3.94 20.02
CA ALA A 461 6.01 5.25 20.13
C ALA A 461 7.40 5.21 19.49
N ASP A 462 7.54 5.79 18.30
CA ASP A 462 8.81 5.81 17.57
C ASP A 462 9.59 7.10 17.86
N GLY A 463 10.83 6.94 18.35
CA GLY A 463 11.69 8.06 18.78
C GLY A 463 11.67 8.35 20.28
N PHE A 464 12.69 9.05 20.79
CA PHE A 464 12.88 9.32 22.22
C PHE A 464 11.89 10.35 22.75
N CYS A 465 11.70 11.48 22.06
CA CYS A 465 10.71 12.49 22.44
C CYS A 465 9.28 11.96 22.35
N LEU A 466 8.96 11.16 21.32
CA LEU A 466 7.65 10.53 21.22
C LEU A 466 7.48 9.45 22.30
N ARG A 467 8.53 8.72 22.70
CA ARG A 467 8.47 7.83 23.88
C ARG A 467 8.28 8.57 25.18
N ILE A 468 8.87 9.76 25.34
CA ILE A 468 8.60 10.63 26.50
C ILE A 468 7.15 11.09 26.46
N ILE A 469 6.68 11.65 25.34
CA ILE A 469 5.29 12.11 25.18
C ILE A 469 4.32 10.96 25.40
N MET A 470 4.52 9.81 24.77
CA MET A 470 3.67 8.62 24.92
C MET A 470 3.78 8.02 26.32
N GLY A 471 4.95 8.09 26.96
CA GLY A 471 5.15 7.71 28.37
C GLY A 471 4.39 8.64 29.31
N THR A 472 4.44 9.94 29.07
CA THR A 472 3.67 10.96 29.79
C THR A 472 2.16 10.76 29.57
N LEU A 473 1.72 10.57 28.32
CA LEU A 473 0.33 10.27 27.99
C LEU A 473 -0.11 8.94 28.60
N TYR A 474 0.76 7.94 28.66
CA TYR A 474 0.50 6.67 29.33
C TYR A 474 0.33 6.87 30.84
N SER A 475 1.20 7.63 31.50
CA SER A 475 1.04 8.00 32.91
C SER A 475 -0.27 8.72 33.16
N PHE A 476 -0.64 9.70 32.31
CA PHE A 476 -1.94 10.34 32.39
C PHE A 476 -3.10 9.38 32.11
N SER A 477 -2.91 8.37 31.25
CA SER A 477 -3.95 7.36 31.00
C SER A 477 -4.19 6.45 32.19
N LEU A 478 -3.15 6.18 33.00
CA LEU A 478 -3.28 5.47 34.27
C LEU A 478 -4.04 6.32 35.29
N ILE A 479 -3.72 7.61 35.41
CA ILE A 479 -4.46 8.54 36.28
C ILE A 479 -5.92 8.63 35.86
N TYR A 480 -6.18 8.84 34.57
CA TYR A 480 -7.54 8.89 34.03
C TYR A 480 -8.30 7.58 34.29
N ARG A 481 -7.66 6.42 34.09
CA ARG A 481 -8.23 5.11 34.45
C ARG A 481 -8.66 5.05 35.91
N GLN A 482 -7.81 5.50 36.83
CA GLN A 482 -8.13 5.49 38.26
C GLN A 482 -9.25 6.47 38.61
N LEU A 483 -9.29 7.66 38.00
CA LEU A 483 -10.39 8.61 38.18
C LEU A 483 -11.73 8.06 37.69
N VAL A 484 -11.74 7.40 36.52
CA VAL A 484 -12.93 6.74 35.96
C VAL A 484 -13.39 5.60 36.88
N ASN A 485 -12.46 4.76 37.35
CA ASN A 485 -12.77 3.67 38.29
C ASN A 485 -13.28 4.19 39.64
N LEU A 486 -12.64 5.22 40.21
CA LEU A 486 -13.04 5.82 41.49
C LEU A 486 -14.42 6.47 41.36
N LYS A 487 -14.67 7.17 40.26
CA LYS A 487 -15.97 7.78 40.01
C LYS A 487 -17.06 6.70 39.86
N LEU A 488 -16.79 5.60 39.14
CA LEU A 488 -17.75 4.49 39.04
C LEU A 488 -17.97 3.82 40.39
N TRP A 489 -16.91 3.60 41.16
CA TRP A 489 -17.00 3.06 42.51
C TRP A 489 -17.87 3.95 43.41
N GLY A 490 -17.76 5.28 43.32
CA GLY A 490 -18.63 6.21 44.04
C GLY A 490 -20.12 6.04 43.71
N TYR A 491 -20.47 5.75 42.45
CA TYR A 491 -21.84 5.42 42.07
C TYR A 491 -22.27 4.00 42.47
N LYS A 492 -21.34 3.05 42.63
CA LYS A 492 -21.64 1.68 43.11
C LYS A 492 -21.81 1.64 44.63
N ALA A 493 -21.01 2.41 45.36
CA ALA A 493 -21.02 2.53 46.81
C ALA A 493 -22.12 3.47 47.35
N GLY A 494 -22.91 4.09 46.47
CA GLY A 494 -23.99 5.00 46.86
C GLY A 494 -23.54 6.40 47.28
N LEU A 495 -22.26 6.75 47.15
CA LEU A 495 -21.73 8.07 47.48
C LEU A 495 -22.22 9.16 46.52
N PHE A 496 -22.44 8.81 45.24
CA PHE A 496 -23.04 9.69 44.25
C PHE A 496 -24.47 9.29 43.96
N LYS A 497 -25.40 10.24 44.05
CA LYS A 497 -26.83 10.01 43.77
C LYS A 497 -27.06 9.78 42.28
N ARG A 498 -27.87 8.77 41.96
CA ARG A 498 -28.43 8.56 40.61
C ARG A 498 -29.84 9.13 40.57
N LYS A 499 -30.16 9.87 39.52
CA LYS A 499 -31.54 10.31 39.23
C LYS A 499 -32.28 9.18 38.54
N HIS A 500 -33.53 8.97 38.91
CA HIS A 500 -34.43 8.00 38.29
C HIS A 500 -35.51 8.76 37.55
N LEU A 501 -35.87 8.27 36.37
CA LEU A 501 -37.04 8.73 35.61
C LEU A 501 -38.18 7.76 35.85
N SER A 502 -39.42 8.24 35.68
CA SER A 502 -40.62 7.41 35.74
C SER A 502 -40.93 6.70 34.41
N CYS A 503 -39.99 6.71 33.47
CA CYS A 503 -40.05 5.98 32.19
C CYS A 503 -38.93 4.93 32.10
N TYR A 504 -39.04 4.02 31.15
CA TYR A 504 -38.01 3.01 30.88
C TYR A 504 -36.80 3.66 30.17
N VAL A 505 -35.59 3.52 30.73
CA VAL A 505 -34.40 4.19 30.19
C VAL A 505 -33.43 3.19 29.56
N ILE A 506 -33.21 3.31 28.24
CA ILE A 506 -32.23 2.55 27.48
C ILE A 506 -31.02 3.42 27.17
N SER A 507 -29.83 2.93 27.47
CA SER A 507 -28.56 3.60 27.15
C SER A 507 -27.86 2.91 25.99
N LEU A 508 -27.57 3.68 24.94
CA LEU A 508 -26.70 3.27 23.85
C LEU A 508 -25.35 3.94 24.05
N GLY A 509 -24.27 3.18 23.97
CA GLY A 509 -22.95 3.81 23.92
C GLY A 509 -21.83 2.86 23.61
N ASN A 510 -20.61 3.37 23.70
CA ASN A 510 -19.40 2.58 23.46
C ASN A 510 -18.30 3.01 24.42
N ILE A 511 -17.29 2.15 24.57
CA ILE A 511 -16.12 2.42 25.42
C ILE A 511 -14.94 3.03 24.67
N THR A 512 -15.06 3.30 23.37
CA THR A 512 -14.00 3.87 22.52
C THR A 512 -14.36 5.28 22.03
N VAL A 513 -13.37 6.02 21.52
CA VAL A 513 -13.59 7.26 20.76
C VAL A 513 -13.65 6.89 19.28
N GLY A 514 -14.73 7.26 18.59
CA GLY A 514 -14.94 6.98 17.16
C GLY A 514 -16.38 6.57 16.82
N GLY A 515 -16.65 6.41 15.52
CA GLY A 515 -17.96 6.04 14.99
C GLY A 515 -18.24 4.54 15.08
N THR A 516 -18.88 4.11 16.17
CA THR A 516 -19.24 2.70 16.46
C THR A 516 -20.64 2.29 15.96
N GLY A 517 -21.34 3.14 15.21
CA GLY A 517 -22.69 2.86 14.71
C GLY A 517 -23.82 3.15 15.71
N LYS A 518 -23.63 4.08 16.65
CA LYS A 518 -24.66 4.44 17.66
C LYS A 518 -25.93 4.99 17.04
N THR A 519 -25.79 5.97 16.14
CA THR A 519 -26.91 6.69 15.56
C THR A 519 -27.85 5.78 14.75
N PRO A 520 -27.36 4.89 13.87
CA PRO A 520 -28.24 3.91 13.21
C PRO A 520 -28.90 2.91 14.17
N THR A 521 -28.19 2.48 15.22
CA THR A 521 -28.78 1.60 16.25
C THR A 521 -29.88 2.31 17.06
N ALA A 522 -29.71 3.60 17.36
CA ALA A 522 -30.72 4.42 18.01
C ALA A 522 -31.98 4.55 17.15
N GLN A 523 -31.80 4.76 15.84
CA GLN A 523 -32.91 4.80 14.88
C GLN A 523 -33.67 3.48 14.84
N TYR A 524 -32.96 2.36 14.68
CA TYR A 524 -33.57 1.04 14.66
C TYR A 524 -34.37 0.77 15.94
N LEU A 525 -33.78 1.05 17.11
CA LEU A 525 -34.40 0.79 18.40
C LEU A 525 -35.64 1.67 18.63
N ALA A 526 -35.56 2.96 18.28
CA ALA A 526 -36.69 3.87 18.39
C ALA A 526 -37.86 3.41 17.50
N THR A 527 -37.59 3.07 16.24
CA THR A 527 -38.60 2.54 15.31
C THR A 527 -39.22 1.26 15.86
N ALA A 528 -38.41 0.29 16.31
CA ALA A 528 -38.92 -0.98 16.83
C ALA A 528 -39.81 -0.80 18.07
N ILE A 529 -39.47 0.12 18.98
CA ILE A 529 -40.25 0.38 20.20
C ILE A 529 -41.55 1.14 19.89
N ARG A 530 -41.49 2.11 18.97
CA ARG A 530 -42.69 2.79 18.46
C ARG A 530 -43.64 1.81 17.79
N ASP A 531 -43.13 0.90 16.96
CA ASP A 531 -43.94 -0.11 16.27
C ASP A 531 -44.54 -1.15 17.23
N MET A 532 -43.96 -1.32 18.43
CA MET A 532 -44.58 -2.07 19.54
C MET A 532 -45.70 -1.29 20.26
N GLY A 533 -45.93 -0.03 19.90
CA GLY A 533 -47.00 0.82 20.44
C GLY A 533 -46.61 1.67 21.65
N TYR A 534 -45.32 1.81 21.96
CA TYR A 534 -44.86 2.63 23.09
C TYR A 534 -44.42 4.03 22.66
N CYS A 535 -44.68 5.03 23.52
CA CYS A 535 -44.20 6.40 23.32
C CYS A 535 -42.70 6.49 23.62
N VAL A 536 -41.87 6.44 22.58
CA VAL A 536 -40.41 6.51 22.68
C VAL A 536 -39.88 7.91 22.38
N VAL A 537 -38.81 8.31 23.07
CA VAL A 537 -38.10 9.57 22.88
C VAL A 537 -36.59 9.36 22.82
N ILE A 538 -35.89 10.14 21.99
CA ILE A 538 -34.42 10.17 21.98
C ILE A 538 -33.89 11.36 22.78
N LEU A 539 -32.95 11.07 23.68
CA LEU A 539 -32.22 12.06 24.46
C LEU A 539 -30.76 12.10 23.99
N ASN A 540 -30.38 13.14 23.26
CA ASN A 540 -29.02 13.37 22.78
C ASN A 540 -28.31 14.46 23.61
N ARG A 541 -26.98 14.48 23.61
CA ARG A 541 -26.19 15.50 24.32
C ARG A 541 -26.24 16.88 23.68
N GLY A 542 -26.42 16.96 22.36
CA GLY A 542 -26.15 18.16 21.58
C GLY A 542 -24.64 18.42 21.41
N TYR A 543 -23.86 17.40 21.07
CA TYR A 543 -22.41 17.60 20.86
C TYR A 543 -22.16 18.52 19.65
N ARG A 544 -21.41 19.61 19.87
CA ARG A 544 -21.17 20.71 18.91
C ARG A 544 -22.42 21.52 18.50
N ALA A 545 -23.55 21.33 19.16
CA ALA A 545 -24.72 22.20 19.02
C ALA A 545 -24.40 23.65 19.39
N LYS A 546 -24.97 24.63 18.68
CA LYS A 546 -24.94 26.03 19.12
C LYS A 546 -25.94 26.33 20.24
N TRP A 547 -26.97 25.49 20.40
CA TRP A 547 -27.92 25.57 21.50
C TRP A 547 -27.23 25.45 22.87
N ARG A 548 -27.63 26.29 23.83
CA ARG A 548 -27.05 26.32 25.20
C ARG A 548 -28.08 26.28 26.34
N GLY A 549 -29.34 26.00 26.05
CA GLY A 549 -30.38 25.84 27.08
C GLY A 549 -30.35 24.46 27.74
N ASP A 550 -31.12 24.30 28.83
CA ASP A 550 -31.21 23.05 29.59
C ASP A 550 -31.90 21.93 28.80
N VAL A 551 -32.95 22.29 28.04
CA VAL A 551 -33.69 21.38 27.15
C VAL A 551 -33.90 22.05 25.81
N GLY A 552 -33.40 21.44 24.74
CA GLY A 552 -33.67 21.82 23.36
C GLY A 552 -34.51 20.77 22.66
N ILE A 553 -35.60 21.18 22.01
CA ILE A 553 -36.45 20.30 21.21
C ILE A 553 -35.95 20.37 19.78
N VAL A 554 -35.37 19.29 19.26
CA VAL A 554 -34.95 19.21 17.86
C VAL A 554 -36.16 18.87 16.98
N SER A 555 -36.96 17.91 17.43
CA SER A 555 -38.22 17.49 16.82
C SER A 555 -39.21 17.01 17.87
N ASP A 556 -40.51 17.26 17.65
CA ASP A 556 -41.62 16.67 18.41
C ASP A 556 -42.17 15.39 17.76
N GLY A 557 -41.51 14.88 16.71
CA GLY A 557 -41.98 13.77 15.89
C GLY A 557 -42.84 14.18 14.69
N GLN A 558 -43.37 15.40 14.66
CA GLN A 558 -44.14 15.92 13.51
C GLN A 558 -43.40 17.05 12.78
N LYS A 559 -42.71 17.91 13.54
CA LYS A 559 -42.04 19.10 13.07
C LYS A 559 -40.61 19.19 13.60
N LEU A 560 -39.68 19.52 12.71
CA LEU A 560 -38.32 19.94 13.06
C LEU A 560 -38.32 21.40 13.52
N TYR A 561 -37.80 21.66 14.72
CA TYR A 561 -37.70 22.99 15.32
C TYR A 561 -36.30 23.60 15.24
N MET A 562 -35.27 22.75 15.08
CA MET A 562 -33.87 23.17 15.00
C MET A 562 -33.27 22.68 13.69
N ASP A 563 -32.32 23.45 13.16
CA ASP A 563 -31.47 23.01 12.05
C ASP A 563 -30.23 22.22 12.54
N ALA A 564 -29.40 21.74 11.61
CA ALA A 564 -28.18 21.00 11.94
C ALA A 564 -27.15 21.82 12.74
N ILE A 565 -27.12 23.15 12.55
CA ILE A 565 -26.19 24.05 13.23
C ILE A 565 -26.64 24.26 14.69
N GLU A 566 -27.94 24.41 14.91
CA GLU A 566 -28.53 24.60 16.22
C GLU A 566 -28.50 23.32 17.05
N ALA A 567 -28.92 22.19 16.47
CA ALA A 567 -29.06 20.90 17.16
C ALA A 567 -27.77 20.07 17.21
N GLY A 568 -26.83 20.33 16.28
CA GLY A 568 -25.70 19.45 15.97
C GLY A 568 -26.08 18.32 15.01
N ASP A 569 -25.13 17.93 14.15
CA ASP A 569 -25.35 17.02 13.02
C ASP A 569 -26.07 15.71 13.40
N GLU A 570 -25.67 15.07 14.49
CA GLU A 570 -26.19 13.76 14.91
C GLU A 570 -27.64 13.83 15.38
N ALA A 571 -27.98 14.84 16.20
CA ALA A 571 -29.33 15.01 16.72
C ALA A 571 -30.31 15.43 15.63
N PHE A 572 -29.89 16.33 14.73
CA PHE A 572 -30.69 16.72 13.57
C PHE A 572 -30.93 15.55 12.62
N MET A 573 -29.89 14.75 12.33
CA MET A 573 -30.03 13.55 11.51
C MET A 573 -30.99 12.53 12.13
N LEU A 574 -30.90 12.26 13.44
CA LEU A 574 -31.85 11.40 14.15
C LEU A 574 -33.29 11.89 14.00
N ALA A 575 -33.50 13.17 14.28
CA ALA A 575 -34.81 13.81 14.20
C ALA A 575 -35.43 13.71 12.80
N LYS A 576 -34.60 13.78 11.75
CA LYS A 576 -35.07 13.71 10.36
C LYS A 576 -35.39 12.28 9.91
N HIS A 577 -34.74 11.27 10.48
CA HIS A 577 -34.98 9.85 10.16
C HIS A 577 -36.10 9.20 10.97
N LEU A 578 -36.55 9.85 12.04
CA LEU A 578 -37.52 9.29 12.98
C LEU A 578 -38.78 10.16 13.03
N PRO A 579 -39.64 10.09 11.99
CA PRO A 579 -40.97 10.65 12.11
C PRO A 579 -41.71 9.95 13.27
N GLU A 580 -42.52 10.71 13.98
CA GLU A 580 -43.32 10.32 15.15
C GLU A 580 -42.53 10.04 16.44
N VAL A 581 -41.20 10.25 16.44
CA VAL A 581 -40.36 10.12 17.65
C VAL A 581 -39.75 11.47 18.00
N PRO A 582 -40.08 12.04 19.17
CA PRO A 582 -39.43 13.26 19.65
C PRO A 582 -37.92 13.07 19.85
N VAL A 583 -37.14 14.09 19.51
CA VAL A 583 -35.68 14.14 19.70
C VAL A 583 -35.33 15.40 20.46
N LEU A 584 -34.74 15.23 21.65
CA LEU A 584 -34.34 16.33 22.53
C LEU A 584 -32.83 16.34 22.73
N ILE A 585 -32.27 17.52 22.89
CA ILE A 585 -30.86 17.75 23.22
C ILE A 585 -30.71 18.43 24.58
N GLY A 586 -29.72 17.99 25.35
CA GLY A 586 -29.34 18.64 26.60
C GLY A 586 -28.16 17.95 27.28
N ALA A 587 -27.34 18.73 28.00
CA ALA A 587 -26.19 18.17 28.71
C ALA A 587 -26.60 17.22 29.84
N GLU A 588 -27.66 17.58 30.56
CA GLU A 588 -28.21 16.84 31.70
C GLU A 588 -29.44 16.02 31.29
N ARG A 589 -29.24 14.70 31.09
CA ARG A 589 -30.29 13.84 30.51
C ARG A 589 -31.49 13.60 31.42
N SER A 590 -31.34 13.81 32.72
CA SER A 590 -32.48 13.75 33.64
C SER A 590 -33.47 14.89 33.41
N LEU A 591 -33.00 16.09 33.08
CA LEU A 591 -33.89 17.23 32.81
C LEU A 591 -34.61 17.06 31.48
N THR A 592 -33.87 16.68 30.43
CA THR A 592 -34.47 16.39 29.12
C THR A 592 -35.44 15.20 29.18
N GLY A 593 -35.12 14.17 29.97
CA GLY A 593 -35.99 13.02 30.17
C GLY A 593 -37.25 13.37 30.94
N GLN A 594 -37.14 14.16 32.02
CA GLN A 594 -38.31 14.64 32.77
C GLN A 594 -39.22 15.49 31.88
N TYR A 595 -38.63 16.41 31.12
CA TYR A 595 -39.37 17.22 30.16
C TYR A 595 -40.11 16.35 29.14
N ALA A 596 -39.45 15.29 28.63
CA ALA A 596 -40.06 14.38 27.68
C ALA A 596 -41.24 13.58 28.25
N ILE A 597 -41.19 13.22 29.53
CA ILE A 597 -42.32 12.56 30.20
C ILE A 597 -43.49 13.54 30.33
N GLU A 598 -43.22 14.77 30.79
CA GLU A 598 -44.25 15.78 31.06
C GLU A 598 -44.93 16.31 29.79
N HIS A 599 -44.18 16.49 28.70
CA HIS A 599 -44.65 17.18 27.50
C HIS A 599 -44.92 16.26 26.31
N PHE A 600 -44.31 15.07 26.27
CA PHE A 600 -44.46 14.10 25.18
C PHE A 600 -44.99 12.74 25.64
N GLY A 601 -45.29 12.57 26.94
CA GLY A 601 -45.82 11.30 27.47
C GLY A 601 -44.85 10.13 27.30
N ALA A 602 -43.54 10.40 27.36
CA ALA A 602 -42.52 9.39 27.11
C ALA A 602 -42.60 8.19 28.06
N GLU A 603 -42.83 7.01 27.52
CA GLU A 603 -42.78 5.73 28.24
C GLU A 603 -41.40 5.09 28.16
N VAL A 604 -40.64 5.38 27.09
CA VAL A 604 -39.28 4.89 26.87
C VAL A 604 -38.36 6.02 26.43
N ALA A 605 -37.23 6.20 27.12
CA ALA A 605 -36.19 7.14 26.74
C ALA A 605 -34.92 6.43 26.27
N ILE A 606 -34.46 6.73 25.05
CA ILE A 606 -33.19 6.22 24.50
C ILE A 606 -32.12 7.30 24.63
N LEU A 607 -31.06 7.01 25.37
CA LEU A 607 -29.90 7.87 25.52
C LEU A 607 -28.88 7.57 24.41
N ASP A 608 -28.73 8.49 23.46
CA ASP A 608 -27.66 8.40 22.47
C ASP A 608 -26.33 8.87 23.09
N ASP A 609 -25.33 7.97 23.07
CA ASP A 609 -24.04 8.10 23.78
C ASP A 609 -24.18 8.21 25.32
N GLY A 610 -25.02 7.35 25.90
CA GLY A 610 -25.39 7.31 27.32
C GLY A 610 -24.49 6.48 28.25
N TYR A 611 -23.61 5.59 27.72
CA TYR A 611 -22.89 4.60 28.54
C TYR A 611 -22.00 5.20 29.66
N GLN A 612 -21.46 6.41 29.45
CA GLN A 612 -20.68 7.17 30.45
C GLN A 612 -21.54 8.07 31.37
N HIS A 613 -22.85 8.21 31.11
CA HIS A 613 -23.75 9.13 31.81
C HIS A 613 -24.34 8.49 33.08
N TRP A 614 -23.47 8.19 34.04
CA TRP A 614 -23.84 7.42 35.24
C TRP A 614 -24.81 8.14 36.19
N GLN A 615 -24.97 9.46 36.03
CA GLN A 615 -25.89 10.29 36.81
C GLN A 615 -27.35 9.85 36.69
N LEU A 616 -27.74 9.28 35.55
CA LEU A 616 -29.10 8.83 35.27
C LEU A 616 -29.16 7.32 35.45
N ALA A 617 -30.14 6.77 36.17
CA ALA A 617 -30.36 5.34 36.23
C ALA A 617 -30.85 4.81 34.87
N ARG A 618 -30.42 3.60 34.50
CA ARG A 618 -30.81 2.94 33.25
C ARG A 618 -31.44 1.60 33.60
N ASP A 619 -32.48 1.22 32.87
CA ASP A 619 -33.09 -0.10 32.95
C ASP A 619 -32.42 -1.08 31.98
N MET A 620 -31.75 -0.58 30.93
CA MET A 620 -30.94 -1.38 30.00
C MET A 620 -29.73 -0.60 29.47
N ASP A 621 -28.54 -1.21 29.50
CA ASP A 621 -27.30 -0.70 28.90
C ASP A 621 -26.89 -1.57 27.69
N ILE A 622 -26.90 -0.98 26.49
CA ILE A 622 -26.45 -1.61 25.24
C ILE A 622 -25.09 -1.03 24.85
N LEU A 623 -24.08 -1.88 24.84
CA LEU A 623 -22.71 -1.53 24.50
C LEU A 623 -22.38 -1.90 23.05
N LEU A 624 -22.03 -0.90 22.25
CA LEU A 624 -21.59 -1.08 20.87
C LEU A 624 -20.07 -1.26 20.80
N VAL A 625 -19.63 -2.28 20.04
CA VAL A 625 -18.21 -2.60 19.80
C VAL A 625 -17.98 -2.67 18.28
N ASP A 626 -17.13 -1.78 17.75
CA ASP A 626 -16.73 -1.78 16.34
C ASP A 626 -15.82 -3.00 16.06
N ALA A 627 -16.27 -3.90 15.17
CA ALA A 627 -15.56 -5.13 14.82
C ALA A 627 -14.30 -4.89 13.97
N VAL A 628 -14.20 -3.73 13.31
CA VAL A 628 -13.03 -3.32 12.51
C VAL A 628 -11.96 -2.70 13.42
N ASN A 629 -12.37 -1.82 14.35
CA ASN A 629 -11.47 -1.13 15.28
C ASN A 629 -11.56 -1.70 16.70
N VAL A 630 -11.18 -2.96 16.86
CA VAL A 630 -11.31 -3.73 18.11
C VAL A 630 -10.61 -3.05 19.29
N PHE A 631 -11.39 -2.43 20.18
CA PHE A 631 -10.92 -1.71 21.38
C PHE A 631 -9.81 -0.65 21.12
N GLY A 632 -9.69 -0.18 19.87
CA GLY A 632 -8.66 0.77 19.44
C GLY A 632 -7.22 0.29 19.64
N ASN A 633 -6.37 1.12 20.25
CA ASN A 633 -4.98 0.76 20.52
C ASN A 633 -4.77 0.06 21.89
N GLY A 634 -5.86 -0.21 22.63
CA GLY A 634 -5.82 -0.89 23.94
C GLY A 634 -5.49 0.00 25.14
N TYR A 635 -5.29 1.30 24.96
CA TYR A 635 -5.00 2.24 26.05
C TYR A 635 -6.17 3.20 26.32
N MET A 636 -6.26 3.64 27.59
CA MET A 636 -7.19 4.69 28.02
C MET A 636 -6.78 6.07 27.47
N LEU A 637 -7.74 6.98 27.36
CA LEU A 637 -7.45 8.40 27.14
C LEU A 637 -6.50 8.93 28.23
N PRO A 638 -5.53 9.80 27.90
CA PRO A 638 -5.22 10.37 26.58
C PRO A 638 -4.18 9.58 25.78
N ARG A 639 -3.74 8.38 26.22
CA ARG A 639 -2.77 7.56 25.46
C ARG A 639 -3.42 6.83 24.28
N GLY A 640 -4.66 6.43 24.47
CA GLY A 640 -5.43 5.65 23.51
C GLY A 640 -6.85 6.12 23.38
N THR A 641 -7.66 5.33 22.68
CA THR A 641 -9.04 5.70 22.35
C THR A 641 -10.07 5.18 23.35
N LEU A 642 -9.69 4.44 24.40
CA LEU A 642 -10.64 3.95 25.40
C LEU A 642 -11.11 5.08 26.34
N ARG A 643 -12.42 5.31 26.38
CA ARG A 643 -13.12 6.21 27.30
C ARG A 643 -13.29 5.60 28.69
N GLU A 644 -13.46 4.27 28.73
CA GLU A 644 -13.61 3.45 29.93
C GLU A 644 -12.78 2.17 29.79
N PRO A 645 -12.33 1.57 30.91
CA PRO A 645 -11.63 0.29 30.89
C PRO A 645 -12.50 -0.80 30.26
N VAL A 646 -11.89 -1.74 29.55
CA VAL A 646 -12.58 -2.89 28.95
C VAL A 646 -13.33 -3.73 29.99
N SER A 647 -12.89 -3.74 31.25
CA SER A 647 -13.61 -4.41 32.34
C SER A 647 -15.00 -3.82 32.62
N HIS A 648 -15.30 -2.58 32.22
CA HIS A 648 -16.62 -1.97 32.39
C HIS A 648 -17.68 -2.54 31.43
N ILE A 649 -17.31 -3.48 30.55
CA ILE A 649 -18.27 -4.32 29.80
C ILE A 649 -19.18 -5.11 30.75
N GLU A 650 -18.77 -5.34 32.01
CA GLU A 650 -19.57 -5.99 33.06
C GLU A 650 -20.95 -5.36 33.29
N ARG A 651 -21.16 -4.10 32.89
CA ARG A 651 -22.43 -3.38 33.08
C ARG A 651 -23.40 -3.53 31.91
N ALA A 652 -22.93 -4.02 30.77
CA ALA A 652 -23.75 -4.12 29.58
C ALA A 652 -24.73 -5.29 29.72
N ASP A 653 -26.00 -5.06 29.47
CA ASP A 653 -26.99 -6.13 29.33
C ASP A 653 -26.86 -6.76 27.93
N VAL A 654 -26.53 -5.93 26.94
CA VAL A 654 -26.36 -6.33 25.54
C VAL A 654 -25.05 -5.77 24.99
N CYS A 655 -24.27 -6.60 24.30
CA CYS A 655 -23.09 -6.19 23.55
C CYS A 655 -23.35 -6.37 22.05
N LEU A 656 -23.48 -5.25 21.33
CA LEU A 656 -23.70 -5.22 19.89
C LEU A 656 -22.37 -5.03 19.14
N LEU A 657 -21.95 -6.07 18.42
CA LEU A 657 -20.82 -5.99 17.50
C LEU A 657 -21.30 -5.33 16.21
N THR A 658 -20.65 -4.25 15.80
CA THR A 658 -21.00 -3.48 14.60
C THR A 658 -20.00 -3.69 13.47
N LYS A 659 -20.47 -3.62 12.22
CA LYS A 659 -19.67 -3.74 10.98
C LYS A 659 -18.97 -5.10 10.86
N VAL A 660 -19.69 -6.14 11.25
CA VAL A 660 -19.15 -7.51 11.32
C VAL A 660 -18.78 -8.06 9.92
N ASP A 661 -19.45 -7.57 8.88
CA ASP A 661 -19.20 -7.82 7.46
C ASP A 661 -17.83 -7.30 6.97
N GLN A 662 -17.30 -6.26 7.62
CA GLN A 662 -16.02 -5.63 7.26
C GLN A 662 -14.84 -6.15 8.10
N ALA A 663 -15.11 -7.03 9.07
CA ALA A 663 -14.12 -7.52 10.02
C ALA A 663 -13.57 -8.90 9.64
N VAL A 664 -12.26 -9.10 9.85
CA VAL A 664 -11.63 -10.43 9.72
C VAL A 664 -12.19 -11.37 10.79
N GLY A 665 -12.42 -12.65 10.47
CA GLY A 665 -13.02 -13.63 11.39
C GLY A 665 -12.34 -13.70 12.77
N VAL A 666 -11.01 -13.59 12.81
CA VAL A 666 -10.22 -13.59 14.05
C VAL A 666 -10.57 -12.42 14.99
N SER A 667 -10.91 -11.24 14.44
CA SER A 667 -11.31 -10.07 15.24
C SER A 667 -12.64 -10.29 15.96
N ARG A 668 -13.60 -10.96 15.29
CA ARG A 668 -14.91 -11.28 15.85
C ARG A 668 -14.80 -12.21 17.05
N GLU A 669 -14.03 -13.29 16.90
CA GLU A 669 -13.78 -14.25 17.99
C GLU A 669 -13.08 -13.58 19.17
N HIS A 670 -12.09 -12.71 18.91
CA HIS A 670 -11.40 -11.98 19.96
C HIS A 670 -12.35 -11.07 20.77
N ILE A 671 -13.29 -10.38 20.10
CA ILE A 671 -14.30 -9.56 20.78
C ILE A 671 -15.23 -10.44 21.61
N LYS A 672 -15.79 -11.51 21.03
CA LYS A 672 -16.69 -12.44 21.74
C LYS A 672 -16.02 -13.01 23.00
N ASN A 673 -14.77 -13.46 22.89
CA ASN A 673 -13.98 -13.96 24.01
C ASN A 673 -13.72 -12.87 25.08
N THR A 674 -13.45 -11.64 24.67
CA THR A 674 -13.23 -10.52 25.59
C THR A 674 -14.49 -10.14 26.33
N ILE A 675 -15.64 -10.10 25.65
CA ILE A 675 -16.94 -9.85 26.28
C ILE A 675 -17.23 -10.94 27.31
N ARG A 676 -17.14 -12.21 26.92
CA ARG A 676 -17.40 -13.34 27.83
C ARG A 676 -16.48 -13.36 29.05
N LYS A 677 -15.22 -12.92 28.90
CA LYS A 677 -14.27 -12.80 30.01
C LYS A 677 -14.71 -11.80 31.09
N TYR A 678 -15.33 -10.68 30.70
CA TYR A 678 -15.71 -9.60 31.63
C TYR A 678 -17.20 -9.59 31.96
N ASN A 679 -18.03 -10.18 31.11
CA ASN A 679 -19.47 -10.27 31.27
C ASN A 679 -19.98 -11.56 30.61
N GLU A 680 -20.04 -12.63 31.39
CA GLU A 680 -20.52 -13.92 30.91
C GLU A 680 -22.01 -13.88 30.51
N LYS A 681 -22.79 -13.02 31.18
CA LYS A 681 -24.26 -12.96 31.06
C LYS A 681 -24.78 -12.04 29.95
N ALA A 682 -23.95 -11.12 29.44
CA ALA A 682 -24.38 -10.20 28.38
C ALA A 682 -24.87 -10.94 27.14
N LEU A 683 -26.00 -10.50 26.57
CA LEU A 683 -26.42 -10.97 25.25
C LEU A 683 -25.45 -10.40 24.21
N ILE A 684 -24.91 -11.26 23.34
CA ILE A 684 -24.04 -10.82 22.25
C ILE A 684 -24.87 -10.79 20.98
N MET A 685 -24.89 -9.64 20.32
CA MET A 685 -25.55 -9.43 19.04
C MET A 685 -24.55 -9.00 17.99
N GLU A 686 -24.87 -9.28 16.73
CA GLU A 686 -24.08 -8.84 15.59
C GLU A 686 -24.90 -8.00 14.63
N SER A 687 -24.24 -7.05 13.99
CA SER A 687 -24.85 -6.20 12.97
C SER A 687 -23.91 -5.92 11.81
N ILE A 688 -24.51 -5.84 10.64
CA ILE A 688 -23.86 -5.46 9.40
C ILE A 688 -24.42 -4.13 8.91
N HIS A 689 -23.60 -3.39 8.17
CA HIS A 689 -24.00 -2.10 7.59
C HIS A 689 -24.13 -2.28 6.08
N GLN A 690 -25.36 -2.29 5.56
CA GLN A 690 -25.60 -2.50 4.13
C GLN A 690 -26.05 -1.21 3.45
N PRO A 691 -25.49 -0.85 2.30
CA PRO A 691 -26.03 0.22 1.48
C PRO A 691 -27.38 -0.24 0.93
N ARG A 692 -28.44 0.55 1.16
CA ARG A 692 -29.80 0.19 0.73
C ARG A 692 -30.19 0.85 -0.57
N ARG A 693 -29.92 2.16 -0.69
CA ARG A 693 -30.31 3.00 -1.83
C ARG A 693 -29.43 4.24 -1.90
N PHE A 694 -29.43 4.87 -3.06
CA PHE A 694 -28.95 6.23 -3.24
C PHE A 694 -30.15 7.17 -3.37
N VAL A 695 -30.14 8.28 -2.65
CA VAL A 695 -31.19 9.31 -2.77
C VAL A 695 -30.55 10.56 -3.35
N ASN A 696 -31.18 11.19 -4.34
CA ASN A 696 -30.67 12.47 -4.82
C ASN A 696 -30.67 13.47 -3.66
N LEU A 697 -29.62 14.28 -3.52
CA LEU A 697 -29.46 15.22 -2.42
C LEU A 697 -30.68 16.14 -2.25
N LYS A 698 -31.28 16.59 -3.35
CA LYS A 698 -32.46 17.46 -3.32
C LYS A 698 -33.68 16.73 -2.75
N ASP A 699 -33.87 15.48 -3.17
CA ASP A 699 -34.97 14.64 -2.71
C ASP A 699 -34.75 14.22 -1.27
N TRP A 700 -33.53 13.83 -0.89
CA TRP A 700 -33.13 13.53 0.50
C TRP A 700 -33.32 14.74 1.42
N HIS A 701 -33.09 15.95 0.91
CA HIS A 701 -33.33 17.16 1.68
C HIS A 701 -34.83 17.38 1.95
N ARG A 702 -35.69 17.15 0.95
CA ARG A 702 -37.15 17.31 1.05
C ARG A 702 -37.80 16.20 1.87
N ASP A 703 -37.45 14.95 1.61
CA ASP A 703 -37.98 13.77 2.27
C ASP A 703 -36.93 12.65 2.32
N ILE A 704 -36.49 12.27 3.52
CA ILE A 704 -35.55 11.16 3.72
C ILE A 704 -36.14 9.81 3.28
N ALA A 705 -37.47 9.66 3.37
CA ALA A 705 -38.18 8.48 2.92
C ALA A 705 -38.43 8.45 1.39
N GLY A 706 -38.01 9.49 0.66
CA GLY A 706 -38.22 9.61 -0.78
C GLY A 706 -37.71 8.39 -1.56
N GLU A 707 -38.38 8.05 -2.66
CA GLU A 707 -37.96 6.95 -3.54
C GLU A 707 -36.52 7.19 -4.03
N GLY A 708 -35.59 6.38 -3.53
CA GLY A 708 -34.20 6.40 -3.96
C GLY A 708 -34.00 5.53 -5.19
N VAL A 709 -32.83 5.62 -5.81
CA VAL A 709 -32.39 4.69 -6.84
C VAL A 709 -31.67 3.49 -6.22
N ASP A 710 -31.81 2.34 -6.85
CA ASP A 710 -31.20 1.08 -6.42
C ASP A 710 -29.67 1.21 -6.34
N ILE A 711 -29.03 0.51 -5.41
CA ILE A 711 -27.56 0.53 -5.24
C ILE A 711 -26.81 0.13 -6.51
N LYS A 712 -27.38 -0.74 -7.35
CA LYS A 712 -26.77 -1.17 -8.62
C LYS A 712 -26.72 -0.05 -9.66
N THR A 713 -27.45 1.05 -9.46
CA THR A 713 -27.50 2.18 -10.40
C THR A 713 -26.13 2.83 -10.61
N LEU A 714 -25.25 2.77 -9.60
CA LEU A 714 -23.89 3.31 -9.69
C LEU A 714 -22.83 2.27 -10.07
N ALA A 715 -23.21 1.00 -10.25
CA ALA A 715 -22.29 -0.03 -10.70
C ALA A 715 -21.74 0.31 -12.09
N GLY A 716 -20.41 0.29 -12.22
CA GLY A 716 -19.70 0.64 -13.45
C GLY A 716 -19.59 2.14 -13.76
N LYS A 717 -20.35 3.00 -13.07
CA LYS A 717 -20.32 4.46 -13.26
C LYS A 717 -19.11 5.11 -12.60
N ARG A 718 -18.63 6.19 -13.21
CA ARG A 718 -17.57 7.04 -12.67
C ARG A 718 -18.13 7.93 -11.57
N VAL A 719 -17.67 7.78 -10.33
CA VAL A 719 -18.22 8.54 -9.19
C VAL A 719 -17.12 9.28 -8.43
N MET A 720 -17.42 10.48 -7.93
CA MET A 720 -16.57 11.17 -6.96
C MET A 720 -17.15 10.94 -5.56
N ALA A 721 -16.32 10.47 -4.63
CA ALA A 721 -16.73 10.28 -3.23
C ALA A 721 -16.37 11.50 -2.40
N VAL A 722 -17.30 12.01 -1.57
CA VAL A 722 -17.04 13.15 -0.68
C VAL A 722 -17.51 12.81 0.72
N SER A 723 -16.65 12.94 1.73
CA SER A 723 -17.04 12.64 3.12
C SER A 723 -16.30 13.43 4.19
N ALA A 724 -16.99 13.73 5.29
CA ALA A 724 -16.44 14.28 6.54
C ALA A 724 -16.88 13.43 7.74
N ILE A 725 -16.53 12.14 7.68
CA ILE A 725 -16.83 11.13 8.70
C ILE A 725 -15.56 10.61 9.38
N GLY A 726 -15.71 10.00 10.57
CA GLY A 726 -14.58 9.46 11.34
C GLY A 726 -13.80 8.29 10.71
N ASN A 727 -14.35 7.63 9.68
CA ASN A 727 -13.68 6.58 8.89
C ASN A 727 -14.07 6.63 7.38
N PRO A 728 -13.47 7.54 6.58
CA PRO A 728 -13.77 7.69 5.15
C PRO A 728 -13.52 6.42 4.32
N MET A 729 -12.52 5.62 4.68
CA MET A 729 -12.17 4.39 3.96
C MET A 729 -13.33 3.37 3.91
N SER A 730 -14.12 3.26 4.97
CA SER A 730 -15.27 2.33 5.02
C SER A 730 -16.37 2.75 4.04
N PHE A 731 -16.60 4.06 3.90
CA PHE A 731 -17.52 4.62 2.91
C PHE A 731 -17.03 4.37 1.48
N GLU A 732 -15.74 4.59 1.22
CA GLU A 732 -15.14 4.33 -0.10
C GLU A 732 -15.17 2.84 -0.47
N GLN A 733 -14.86 1.95 0.48
CA GLN A 733 -14.96 0.51 0.28
C GLN A 733 -16.39 0.09 -0.06
N THR A 734 -17.40 0.68 0.60
CA THR A 734 -18.82 0.42 0.29
C THR A 734 -19.15 0.76 -1.16
N LEU A 735 -18.67 1.90 -1.68
CA LEU A 735 -18.89 2.27 -3.08
C LEU A 735 -18.15 1.35 -4.05
N PHE A 736 -16.94 0.92 -3.69
CA PHE A 736 -16.17 -0.05 -4.46
C PHE A 736 -16.88 -1.41 -4.54
N ASP A 737 -17.41 -1.91 -3.42
CA ASP A 737 -18.09 -3.21 -3.34
C ASP A 737 -19.43 -3.22 -4.12
N ILE A 738 -20.10 -2.07 -4.22
CA ILE A 738 -21.26 -1.86 -5.11
C ILE A 738 -20.85 -1.93 -6.60
N GLY A 739 -19.55 -1.78 -6.90
CA GLY A 739 -18.99 -1.80 -8.26
C GLY A 739 -18.84 -0.43 -8.90
N ALA A 740 -18.93 0.66 -8.13
CA ALA A 740 -18.71 2.01 -8.66
C ALA A 740 -17.22 2.27 -8.95
N LYS A 741 -16.93 3.01 -10.02
CA LYS A 741 -15.56 3.42 -10.39
C LYS A 741 -15.25 4.76 -9.76
N ILE A 742 -14.64 4.75 -8.58
CA ILE A 742 -14.27 5.99 -7.88
C ILE A 742 -13.18 6.71 -8.69
N VAL A 743 -13.49 7.90 -9.22
CA VAL A 743 -12.53 8.73 -9.98
C VAL A 743 -11.68 9.60 -9.07
N GLU A 744 -12.23 9.98 -7.90
CA GLU A 744 -11.58 10.81 -6.90
C GLU A 744 -12.30 10.70 -5.55
N SER A 745 -11.58 10.86 -4.44
CA SER A 745 -12.14 10.83 -3.08
C SER A 745 -11.73 12.08 -2.30
N LEU A 746 -12.67 12.99 -2.05
CA LEU A 746 -12.45 14.20 -1.26
C LEU A 746 -12.80 13.96 0.20
N ARG A 747 -11.78 14.02 1.06
CA ARG A 747 -11.89 13.74 2.50
C ARG A 747 -11.76 15.03 3.31
N PHE A 748 -12.77 15.32 4.10
CA PHE A 748 -12.82 16.46 5.01
C PHE A 748 -12.71 15.99 6.47
N PRO A 749 -12.27 16.85 7.42
CA PRO A 749 -12.25 16.51 8.84
C PRO A 749 -13.62 16.05 9.37
N ASP A 750 -13.66 15.15 10.35
CA ASP A 750 -14.94 14.69 10.93
C ASP A 750 -15.73 15.87 11.51
N HIS A 751 -17.02 15.95 11.13
CA HIS A 751 -17.91 17.09 11.38
C HIS A 751 -17.46 18.42 10.73
N HIS A 752 -16.83 18.36 9.54
CA HIS A 752 -16.55 19.57 8.75
C HIS A 752 -17.84 20.25 8.30
N GLU A 753 -17.93 21.57 8.51
CA GLU A 753 -19.00 22.43 7.97
C GLU A 753 -18.62 22.87 6.56
N TYR A 754 -19.41 22.48 5.57
CA TYR A 754 -19.11 22.78 4.17
C TYR A 754 -19.46 24.22 3.81
N THR A 755 -18.52 24.94 3.20
CA THR A 755 -18.82 26.23 2.61
C THR A 755 -19.36 26.08 1.19
N THR A 756 -20.20 27.04 0.75
CA THR A 756 -20.71 27.08 -0.63
C THR A 756 -19.58 27.04 -1.66
N LYS A 757 -18.46 27.71 -1.36
CA LYS A 757 -17.30 27.73 -2.24
C LYS A 757 -16.63 26.36 -2.35
N GLU A 758 -16.37 25.69 -1.22
CA GLU A 758 -15.77 24.35 -1.23
C GLU A 758 -16.61 23.35 -2.03
N LEU A 759 -17.94 23.41 -1.88
CA LEU A 759 -18.85 22.54 -2.63
C LEU A 759 -18.93 22.89 -4.12
N GLN A 760 -18.76 24.16 -4.48
CA GLN A 760 -18.63 24.57 -5.87
C GLN A 760 -17.32 24.02 -6.47
N ASP A 761 -16.21 24.11 -5.73
CA ASP A 761 -14.92 23.56 -6.15
C ASP A 761 -15.01 22.03 -6.34
N VAL A 762 -15.72 21.33 -5.44
CA VAL A 762 -16.03 19.89 -5.55
C VAL A 762 -16.80 19.59 -6.84
N LEU A 763 -17.84 20.37 -7.16
CA LEU A 763 -18.65 20.20 -8.37
C LEU A 763 -17.81 20.42 -9.64
N ASP A 764 -17.04 21.50 -9.68
CA ASP A 764 -16.18 21.83 -10.82
C ASP A 764 -15.11 20.75 -11.04
N GLN A 765 -14.55 20.21 -9.96
CA GLN A 765 -13.61 19.10 -10.01
C GLN A 765 -14.28 17.81 -10.52
N ALA A 766 -15.49 17.49 -10.07
CA ALA A 766 -16.24 16.33 -10.54
C ALA A 766 -16.50 16.39 -12.05
N ILE A 767 -16.87 17.56 -12.57
CA ILE A 767 -17.06 17.80 -14.01
C ILE A 767 -15.76 17.61 -14.77
N SER A 768 -14.66 18.21 -14.31
CA SER A 768 -13.37 18.12 -15.02
C SER A 768 -12.81 16.70 -15.09
N LEU A 769 -13.07 15.88 -14.06
CA LEU A 769 -12.67 14.47 -14.02
C LEU A 769 -13.66 13.53 -14.74
N GLY A 770 -14.72 14.08 -15.35
CA GLY A 770 -15.74 13.29 -16.04
C GLY A 770 -16.46 12.32 -15.10
N ALA A 771 -16.76 12.76 -13.87
CA ALA A 771 -17.62 12.02 -12.96
C ALA A 771 -19.06 12.06 -13.47
N GLU A 772 -19.75 10.92 -13.40
CA GLU A 772 -21.16 10.79 -13.73
C GLU A 772 -22.06 11.05 -12.52
N ALA A 773 -21.51 10.98 -11.30
CA ALA A 773 -22.19 11.33 -10.05
C ALA A 773 -21.19 11.73 -8.96
N ILE A 774 -21.66 12.54 -8.00
CA ILE A 774 -21.00 12.75 -6.71
C ILE A 774 -21.76 11.94 -5.67
N VAL A 775 -21.06 11.21 -4.80
CA VAL A 775 -21.67 10.44 -3.72
C VAL A 775 -21.17 10.95 -2.38
N ILE A 776 -22.09 11.22 -1.46
CA ILE A 776 -21.83 11.70 -0.10
C ILE A 776 -22.51 10.83 0.94
N THR A 777 -22.12 10.98 2.21
CA THR A 777 -22.77 10.27 3.34
C THR A 777 -23.99 11.03 3.88
N GLU A 778 -24.90 10.35 4.57
CA GLU A 778 -26.05 10.99 5.25
C GLU A 778 -25.61 12.04 6.28
N LYS A 779 -24.52 11.75 7.01
CA LYS A 779 -23.93 12.69 7.96
C LYS A 779 -23.41 13.95 7.27
N ASP A 780 -22.98 13.86 6.01
CA ASP A 780 -22.53 15.01 5.24
C ASP A 780 -23.69 15.78 4.60
N ALA A 781 -24.74 15.06 4.19
CA ALA A 781 -25.94 15.66 3.58
C ALA A 781 -26.64 16.67 4.49
N VAL A 782 -26.67 16.46 5.82
CA VAL A 782 -27.26 17.45 6.76
C VAL A 782 -26.48 18.77 6.82
N LYS A 783 -25.23 18.80 6.37
CA LYS A 783 -24.32 19.96 6.46
C LYS A 783 -24.21 20.72 5.14
N ILE A 784 -24.88 20.27 4.08
CA ILE A 784 -24.83 20.95 2.79
C ILE A 784 -25.72 22.21 2.83
N PRO A 785 -25.20 23.39 2.46
CA PRO A 785 -26.00 24.62 2.37
C PRO A 785 -27.14 24.50 1.34
N LEU A 786 -28.31 25.06 1.70
CA LEU A 786 -29.49 25.12 0.83
C LEU A 786 -29.20 25.68 -0.57
N THR A 787 -28.29 26.65 -0.66
CA THR A 787 -27.88 27.26 -1.94
C THR A 787 -27.32 26.24 -2.94
N ILE A 788 -26.63 25.21 -2.46
CA ILE A 788 -26.11 24.11 -3.31
C ILE A 788 -27.21 23.11 -3.63
N ILE A 789 -28.12 22.84 -2.67
CA ILE A 789 -29.22 21.89 -2.83
C ILE A 789 -30.23 22.37 -3.89
N GLU A 790 -30.48 23.68 -3.94
CA GLU A 790 -31.42 24.29 -4.89
C GLU A 790 -30.79 24.61 -6.25
N ALA A 791 -29.45 24.61 -6.34
CA ALA A 791 -28.74 24.87 -7.58
C ALA A 791 -29.01 23.80 -8.64
N LYS A 792 -29.14 24.21 -9.90
CA LYS A 792 -29.13 23.28 -11.04
C LYS A 792 -27.69 22.83 -11.28
N VAL A 793 -27.31 21.74 -10.64
CA VAL A 793 -26.01 21.10 -10.83
C VAL A 793 -26.04 20.17 -12.06
N PRO A 794 -25.01 20.18 -12.92
CA PRO A 794 -24.97 19.35 -14.13
C PRO A 794 -24.70 17.87 -13.84
N ILE A 795 -24.22 17.54 -12.63
CA ILE A 795 -23.95 16.17 -12.18
C ILE A 795 -24.84 15.88 -10.96
N PRO A 796 -25.51 14.72 -10.90
CA PRO A 796 -26.31 14.35 -9.74
C PRO A 796 -25.42 14.14 -8.51
N VAL A 797 -25.86 14.70 -7.38
CA VAL A 797 -25.29 14.42 -6.05
C VAL A 797 -26.20 13.41 -5.35
N PHE A 798 -25.66 12.25 -5.02
CA PHE A 798 -26.35 11.17 -4.32
C PHE A 798 -25.89 11.08 -2.88
N VAL A 799 -26.85 10.90 -1.98
CA VAL A 799 -26.63 10.51 -0.59
C VAL A 799 -26.74 8.99 -0.50
N ILE A 800 -25.71 8.32 -0.02
CA ILE A 800 -25.79 6.87 0.26
C ILE A 800 -26.54 6.65 1.57
N CYS A 801 -27.65 5.91 1.51
CA CYS A 801 -28.37 5.51 2.71
C CYS A 801 -27.88 4.13 3.16
N VAL A 802 -27.37 4.07 4.39
CA VAL A 802 -26.84 2.83 4.98
C VAL A 802 -27.77 2.38 6.09
N GLU A 803 -28.24 1.14 5.99
CA GLU A 803 -29.10 0.54 7.02
C GLU A 803 -28.31 -0.47 7.85
N VAL A 804 -28.62 -0.50 9.15
CA VAL A 804 -28.08 -1.51 10.06
C VAL A 804 -29.04 -2.68 10.10
N THR A 805 -28.54 -3.85 9.74
CA THR A 805 -29.28 -5.11 9.85
C THR A 805 -28.67 -5.95 10.96
N PHE A 806 -29.49 -6.33 11.94
CA PHE A 806 -29.10 -7.25 12.99
C PHE A 806 -29.10 -8.69 12.47
N GLN A 807 -28.10 -9.46 12.87
CA GLN A 807 -27.91 -10.86 12.47
C GLN A 807 -28.06 -11.77 13.70
N GLU A 808 -26.99 -12.48 14.06
CA GLU A 808 -26.93 -13.35 15.22
C GLU A 808 -27.34 -12.59 16.50
N GLY A 809 -28.22 -13.17 17.32
CA GLY A 809 -28.69 -12.58 18.57
C GLY A 809 -29.89 -11.62 18.45
N ALA A 810 -30.35 -11.30 17.23
CA ALA A 810 -31.43 -10.33 17.02
C ALA A 810 -32.78 -10.77 17.60
N LYS A 811 -33.13 -12.04 17.44
CA LYS A 811 -34.42 -12.58 17.91
C LYS A 811 -34.46 -12.66 19.43
N GLU A 812 -33.36 -13.10 20.04
CA GLU A 812 -33.16 -13.15 21.49
C GLU A 812 -33.29 -11.75 22.09
N PHE A 813 -32.69 -10.74 21.44
CA PHE A 813 -32.79 -9.35 21.86
C PHE A 813 -34.21 -8.80 21.76
N GLN A 814 -34.90 -9.04 20.65
CA GLN A 814 -36.29 -8.59 20.49
C GLN A 814 -37.21 -9.17 21.58
N ASN A 815 -37.05 -10.46 21.90
CA ASN A 815 -37.80 -11.10 22.97
C ASN A 815 -37.46 -10.51 24.35
N MET A 816 -36.17 -10.28 24.63
CA MET A 816 -35.71 -9.66 25.87
C MET A 816 -36.27 -8.23 26.03
N LEU A 817 -36.18 -7.42 24.97
CA LEU A 817 -36.67 -6.04 24.95
C LEU A 817 -38.18 -6.00 25.19
N ALA A 818 -38.96 -6.81 24.47
CA ALA A 818 -40.41 -6.88 24.64
C ALA A 818 -40.81 -7.29 26.06
N ALA A 819 -40.15 -8.32 26.62
CA ALA A 819 -40.42 -8.78 27.98
C ALA A 819 -40.13 -7.70 29.03
N HIS A 820 -38.97 -7.03 28.95
CA HIS A 820 -38.60 -5.98 29.88
C HIS A 820 -39.52 -4.75 29.80
N LEU A 821 -39.89 -4.33 28.58
CA LEU A 821 -40.82 -3.22 28.39
C LEU A 821 -42.20 -3.55 28.97
N GLN A 822 -42.71 -4.75 28.68
CA GLN A 822 -44.01 -5.18 29.19
C GLN A 822 -44.04 -5.25 30.72
N GLU A 823 -43.02 -5.84 31.35
CA GLU A 823 -42.94 -5.96 32.81
C GLU A 823 -42.79 -4.59 33.49
N ARG A 824 -41.86 -3.77 33.02
CA ARG A 824 -41.49 -2.52 33.68
C ARG A 824 -42.52 -1.41 33.45
N ILE A 825 -43.06 -1.27 32.24
CA ILE A 825 -44.10 -0.28 31.95
C ILE A 825 -45.42 -0.67 32.64
N ALA A 826 -45.76 -1.96 32.73
CA ALA A 826 -46.91 -2.39 33.52
C ALA A 826 -46.75 -2.07 35.01
N ALA A 827 -45.54 -2.21 35.57
CA ALA A 827 -45.25 -1.82 36.95
C ALA A 827 -45.33 -0.29 37.17
N LEU A 828 -44.85 0.50 36.21
CA LEU A 828 -44.94 1.97 36.26
C LEU A 828 -46.38 2.47 36.15
N ARG A 829 -47.21 1.85 35.28
CA ARG A 829 -48.64 2.17 35.16
C ARG A 829 -49.43 1.85 36.44
N LYS A 830 -49.11 0.74 37.12
CA LYS A 830 -49.75 0.37 38.41
C LYS A 830 -49.33 1.27 39.57
N GLY A 831 -48.07 1.72 39.61
CA GLY A 831 -47.57 2.60 40.67
C GLY A 831 -48.05 4.05 40.58
N GLY A 832 -48.55 4.50 39.42
CA GLY A 832 -49.14 5.83 39.22
C GLY A 832 -50.61 5.94 39.58
N GLU A 833 -51.32 4.83 39.85
CA GLU A 833 -52.71 4.83 40.30
C GLU A 833 -52.86 4.90 41.84
N GLU A 834 -51.77 4.83 42.61
CA GLU A 834 -51.76 4.95 44.09
C GLU A 834 -51.22 6.30 44.62
N THR A 835 -51.03 7.30 43.76
CA THR A 835 -50.74 8.71 44.11
C THR A 835 -51.77 9.63 43.51
#